data_AF-A0A940A7D3-F1
#
_entry.id   AF-A0A940A7D3-F1
#
_cell.length_a   1.000
_cell.length_b   1.000
_cell.length_c   1.000
_cell.angle_alpha   90.00
_cell.angle_beta   90.00
_cell.angle_gamma   90.00
#
_symmetry.space_group_name_H-M   'P 1'
#
loop_
_entity.id
_entity.type
_entity.pdbx_description
1 polymer ?
#
loop_
_entity_poly.entity_id
_entity_poly.type
_entity_poly.pdbx_seq_one_letter_code
_entity_poly.pdbx_strand_id
1 'polypeptide(L)'
;MKFRRILITLLLMAACLPQPAVVPSPEPEPVPVPQEEAPYLAAKADVRSVTEPGSLVTVLVRSNYDWAYSIDSPLLVEHSVTDSTLVLSSRLNRSADETVSISIISGKDRNLSTTVQVKVKCGLIVDFEFASDGTARDASPNAYGVITRPGVNMITYYNESAGRNVARFVGGLGDLISDGFYKFDYNINNTVKEGLADGHSMEVMFMLGQELGSVGEVKPFSSMEQGGTGFLITDASRGREITFLPNTTDAGGKSWRWCRSGIVPEVGRYYHVVGVWDKAAGKARIYVDGSLCATVDAAGSFNFPSGGASQWFAVGGDPSGASCQSTWNGDIVIARIYDVVLDDAAVASLWAEAPKNMAEPSIQISNVLYLSECQVAPGGQFVVAGDGFKAGDKLIFEGSERYECSTVIESDRAVAVIPAGLASDTYKILVGRGAESAPIGGVQLTVTANPRALRVPKIVAHRGFHMGGRPENSIAALKAAQDGGYYGSECDLWITTDGVIYINHDGVISGKKIQDCSSADLASVTLSNGEPLPTLQQYLAQAKLNTSTRLVIEIKQHSSEERSLACTDEMLRQVAEAGLSDYVDYISFSLPVCKRIAAARPGATVGYLTSTKDLSGLRADGINCIDFAYTYLFPYSFLFDEAHVLGMTVNIWTIDSASDMMRAIGLGADYITTNRPDILADIIDRFF
;
A
#
# COMPACT_ATOMS: atom_id res chain seq x y z
N MET A 1 14.87 17.66 -83.12
CA MET A 1 15.92 18.54 -82.55
C MET A 1 16.95 17.64 -81.88
N LYS A 2 17.94 17.18 -82.65
CA LYS A 2 19.35 17.65 -82.65
C LYS A 2 20.04 17.42 -81.29
N PHE A 3 21.04 16.56 -81.11
CA PHE A 3 21.71 15.59 -82.00
C PHE A 3 22.41 14.57 -81.07
N ARG A 4 21.76 13.45 -80.79
CA ARG A 4 22.45 12.15 -80.71
C ARG A 4 22.69 11.74 -82.17
N ARG A 5 23.90 11.91 -82.70
CA ARG A 5 24.40 11.30 -83.94
C ARG A 5 25.82 11.79 -84.21
N ILE A 6 26.64 10.89 -84.74
CA ILE A 6 28.10 10.91 -85.00
C ILE A 6 28.79 10.06 -83.91
N LEU A 7 29.23 8.83 -84.15
CA LEU A 7 29.24 8.05 -85.38
C LEU A 7 29.54 6.60 -84.99
N ILE A 8 28.51 5.78 -84.77
CA ILE A 8 28.58 4.35 -85.11
C ILE A 8 28.24 4.30 -86.60
N THR A 9 29.24 4.48 -87.46
CA THR A 9 29.20 4.05 -88.86
C THR A 9 30.64 3.93 -89.33
N LEU A 10 31.30 2.85 -88.96
CA LEU A 10 32.18 2.07 -89.84
C LEU A 10 32.57 0.80 -89.07
N LEU A 11 31.56 -0.07 -88.96
CA LEU A 11 31.78 -1.50 -88.87
C LEU A 11 32.70 -1.92 -90.04
N LEU A 12 33.67 -2.76 -89.71
CA LEU A 12 34.15 -3.89 -90.50
C LEU A 12 34.30 -3.69 -92.02
N MET A 13 35.55 -3.54 -92.45
CA MET A 13 36.20 -4.12 -93.65
C MET A 13 37.60 -3.46 -93.69
N ALA A 14 38.75 -4.09 -93.85
CA ALA A 14 39.17 -5.44 -94.20
C ALA A 14 40.64 -5.57 -93.68
N ALA A 15 41.00 -6.64 -92.98
CA ALA A 15 41.79 -7.76 -93.48
C ALA A 15 43.18 -7.43 -94.10
N CYS A 16 44.21 -8.01 -93.46
CA CYS A 16 45.49 -8.51 -94.01
C CYS A 16 46.74 -7.60 -94.15
N LEU A 17 47.80 -8.03 -93.43
CA LEU A 17 49.27 -7.94 -93.66
C LEU A 17 50.06 -6.75 -93.02
N PRO A 18 51.38 -6.92 -92.74
CA PRO A 18 52.03 -7.79 -91.75
C PRO A 18 52.85 -7.00 -90.70
N GLN A 19 53.23 -7.66 -89.60
CA GLN A 19 54.00 -7.08 -88.48
C GLN A 19 55.43 -6.65 -88.85
N PRO A 20 55.94 -5.53 -88.31
CA PRO A 20 57.37 -5.31 -88.14
C PRO A 20 57.83 -5.64 -86.71
N ALA A 21 58.93 -6.39 -86.67
CA ALA A 21 59.82 -6.79 -85.58
C ALA A 21 59.58 -6.27 -84.14
N VAL A 22 59.49 -7.24 -83.23
CA VAL A 22 59.61 -7.09 -81.77
C VAL A 22 61.02 -6.58 -81.42
N VAL A 23 61.09 -5.37 -80.87
CA VAL A 23 62.22 -4.94 -80.04
C VAL A 23 61.93 -5.45 -78.62
N PRO A 24 62.83 -6.19 -77.96
CA PRO A 24 62.59 -6.62 -76.60
C PRO A 24 62.47 -5.38 -75.71
N SER A 25 61.30 -5.21 -75.08
CA SER A 25 61.13 -4.23 -74.01
C SER A 25 62.09 -4.59 -72.88
N PRO A 26 62.83 -3.62 -72.31
CA PRO A 26 63.60 -3.88 -71.11
C PRO A 26 62.66 -4.43 -70.04
N GLU A 27 63.11 -5.46 -69.32
CA GLU A 27 62.41 -5.97 -68.14
C GLU A 27 61.99 -4.76 -67.29
N PRO A 28 60.70 -4.65 -66.88
CA PRO A 28 60.32 -3.61 -65.95
C PRO A 28 61.18 -3.79 -64.70
N GLU A 29 61.89 -2.73 -64.31
CA GLU A 29 62.52 -2.66 -63.00
C GLU A 29 61.47 -3.08 -61.94
N PRO A 30 61.86 -3.83 -60.89
CA PRO A 30 60.94 -4.15 -59.82
C PRO A 30 60.30 -2.86 -59.33
N VAL A 31 58.97 -2.77 -59.46
CA VAL A 31 58.22 -1.69 -58.82
C VAL A 31 58.62 -1.72 -57.34
N PRO A 32 59.08 -0.61 -56.75
CA PRO A 32 59.37 -0.57 -55.33
C PRO A 32 58.12 -1.07 -54.61
N VAL A 33 58.27 -2.12 -53.79
CA VAL A 33 57.23 -2.50 -52.83
C VAL A 33 56.86 -1.21 -52.09
N PRO A 34 55.59 -0.79 -52.05
CA PRO A 34 55.21 0.40 -51.29
C PRO A 34 55.78 0.22 -49.88
N GLN A 35 56.53 1.21 -49.39
CA GLN A 35 56.81 1.28 -47.95
C GLN A 35 55.47 1.12 -47.25
N GLU A 36 55.33 0.10 -46.41
CA GLU A 36 54.15 -0.08 -45.57
C GLU A 36 53.81 1.28 -44.96
N GLU A 37 52.63 1.83 -45.26
CA GLU A 37 52.16 3.00 -44.56
C GLU A 37 52.24 2.69 -43.05
N ALA A 38 52.80 3.63 -42.28
CA ALA A 38 52.94 3.46 -40.84
C ALA A 38 51.60 2.98 -40.26
N PRO A 39 51.59 1.98 -39.36
CA PRO A 39 50.36 1.48 -38.76
C PRO A 39 49.53 2.64 -38.20
N TYR A 40 48.27 2.74 -38.62
CA TYR A 40 47.36 3.75 -38.12
C TYR A 40 46.16 3.07 -37.46
N LEU A 41 45.70 3.69 -36.36
CA LEU A 41 44.53 3.24 -35.63
C LEU A 41 43.81 4.45 -35.05
N ALA A 42 42.52 4.57 -35.33
CA ALA A 42 41.63 5.56 -34.74
C ALA A 42 40.28 4.92 -34.43
N ALA A 43 39.68 5.31 -33.31
CA ALA A 43 38.37 4.83 -32.90
C ALA A 43 37.53 5.98 -32.33
N LYS A 44 36.21 5.93 -32.53
CA LYS A 44 35.26 6.91 -31.98
C LYS A 44 33.89 6.27 -31.77
N ALA A 45 33.31 6.44 -30.58
CA ALA A 45 31.91 6.12 -30.33
C ALA A 45 30.97 7.18 -30.92
N ASP A 46 29.81 6.74 -31.38
CA ASP A 46 28.68 7.58 -31.81
C ASP A 46 28.05 8.34 -30.64
N VAL A 47 28.00 7.73 -29.47
CA VAL A 47 27.49 8.32 -28.22
C VAL A 47 28.57 8.44 -27.15
N ARG A 48 28.40 9.38 -26.21
CA ARG A 48 29.28 9.54 -25.04
C ARG A 48 28.68 8.97 -23.76
N SER A 49 27.38 8.72 -23.76
CA SER A 49 26.66 8.16 -22.63
C SER A 49 25.43 7.39 -23.08
N VAL A 50 25.06 6.39 -22.30
CA VAL A 50 23.82 5.61 -22.43
C VAL A 50 23.11 5.56 -21.08
N THR A 51 21.79 5.62 -21.12
CA THR A 51 20.93 5.58 -19.93
C THR A 51 20.11 4.30 -19.91
N GLU A 52 19.46 3.97 -21.04
CA GLU A 52 18.61 2.79 -21.14
C GLU A 52 19.43 1.51 -21.33
N PRO A 53 19.12 0.41 -20.60
CA PRO A 53 19.65 -0.90 -20.92
C PRO A 53 19.21 -1.34 -22.33
N GLY A 54 20.05 -2.12 -23.00
CA GLY A 54 19.84 -2.55 -24.38
C GLY A 54 20.26 -1.52 -25.45
N SER A 55 20.54 -0.26 -25.05
CA SER A 55 21.02 0.78 -25.97
C SER A 55 22.29 0.33 -26.70
N LEU A 56 22.31 0.58 -28.01
CA LEU A 56 23.49 0.28 -28.84
C LEU A 56 24.49 1.44 -28.81
N VAL A 57 25.76 1.09 -28.67
CA VAL A 57 26.91 1.98 -28.79
C VAL A 57 27.74 1.50 -29.97
N THR A 58 27.89 2.35 -30.99
CA THR A 58 28.69 2.03 -32.18
C THR A 58 30.05 2.71 -32.10
N VAL A 59 31.11 1.91 -31.95
CA VAL A 59 32.50 2.37 -32.07
C VAL A 59 32.95 2.18 -33.52
N LEU A 60 33.12 3.29 -34.22
CA LEU A 60 33.72 3.33 -35.55
C LEU A 60 35.24 3.17 -35.42
N VAL A 61 35.80 2.15 -36.04
CA VAL A 61 37.25 1.87 -36.06
C VAL A 61 37.79 2.11 -37.46
N ARG A 62 38.88 2.86 -37.55
CA ARG A 62 39.66 3.03 -38.77
C ARG A 62 41.07 2.50 -38.51
N SER A 63 41.46 1.47 -39.26
CA SER A 63 42.82 0.95 -39.25
C SER A 63 43.21 0.43 -40.64
N ASN A 64 44.51 0.41 -40.94
CA ASN A 64 45.09 -0.26 -42.11
C ASN A 64 45.49 -1.72 -41.83
N TYR A 65 45.24 -2.24 -40.61
CA TYR A 65 45.44 -3.63 -40.23
C TYR A 65 44.25 -4.13 -39.41
N ASP A 66 44.18 -5.45 -39.20
CA ASP A 66 43.25 -6.06 -38.25
C ASP A 66 43.40 -5.41 -36.86
N TRP A 67 42.35 -5.50 -36.05
CA TRP A 67 42.35 -4.93 -34.71
C TRP A 67 41.62 -5.85 -33.74
N ALA A 68 41.95 -5.70 -32.47
CA ALA A 68 41.27 -6.36 -31.35
C ALA A 68 40.77 -5.30 -30.37
N TYR A 69 39.90 -5.70 -29.45
CA TYR A 69 39.39 -4.81 -28.42
C TYR A 69 39.31 -5.48 -27.05
N SER A 70 39.26 -4.65 -26.00
CA SER A 70 38.93 -5.07 -24.64
C SER A 70 38.04 -4.03 -23.98
N ILE A 71 37.14 -4.49 -23.12
CA ILE A 71 36.20 -3.66 -22.35
C ILE A 71 36.50 -3.89 -20.88
N ASP A 72 36.65 -2.81 -20.10
CA ASP A 72 37.02 -2.87 -18.68
C ASP A 72 35.84 -3.15 -17.73
N SER A 73 34.61 -3.15 -18.26
CA SER A 73 33.38 -3.29 -17.49
C SER A 73 32.38 -4.24 -18.17
N PRO A 74 31.62 -5.04 -17.40
CA PRO A 74 30.55 -5.88 -17.95
C PRO A 74 29.31 -5.08 -18.38
N LEU A 75 29.26 -3.77 -18.13
CA LEU A 75 28.11 -2.91 -18.47
C LEU A 75 27.94 -2.67 -19.97
N LEU A 76 28.98 -2.94 -20.78
CA LEU A 76 28.90 -2.97 -22.24
C LEU A 76 29.34 -4.34 -22.72
N VAL A 77 28.52 -4.97 -23.56
CA VAL A 77 28.80 -6.31 -24.10
C VAL A 77 28.80 -6.28 -25.61
N GLU A 78 29.68 -7.05 -26.23
CA GLU A 78 29.72 -7.18 -27.69
C GLU A 78 28.35 -7.63 -28.22
N HIS A 79 27.82 -6.84 -29.15
CA HIS A 79 26.64 -7.18 -29.93
C HIS A 79 27.04 -7.67 -31.32
N SER A 80 27.99 -6.98 -31.99
CA SER A 80 28.54 -7.41 -33.27
C SER A 80 29.86 -6.69 -33.60
N VAL A 81 30.74 -7.35 -34.34
CA VAL A 81 32.01 -6.80 -34.82
C VAL A 81 32.16 -6.96 -36.33
N THR A 82 32.73 -5.95 -37.00
CA THR A 82 33.14 -5.98 -38.41
C THR A 82 34.54 -5.36 -38.52
N ASP A 83 35.15 -5.37 -39.71
CA ASP A 83 36.48 -4.77 -39.94
C ASP A 83 36.54 -3.25 -39.63
N SER A 84 35.40 -2.57 -39.50
CA SER A 84 35.33 -1.12 -39.26
C SER A 84 34.41 -0.68 -38.12
N THR A 85 33.76 -1.62 -37.44
CA THR A 85 32.78 -1.30 -36.38
C THR A 85 32.80 -2.31 -35.24
N LEU A 86 32.77 -1.83 -34.01
CA LEU A 86 32.37 -2.59 -32.82
C LEU A 86 31.05 -2.03 -32.31
N VAL A 87 30.00 -2.85 -32.32
CA VAL A 87 28.69 -2.50 -31.74
C VAL A 87 28.59 -3.19 -30.39
N LEU A 88 28.32 -2.40 -29.35
CA LEU A 88 28.12 -2.85 -27.98
C LEU A 88 26.67 -2.60 -27.56
N SER A 89 26.14 -3.43 -26.67
CA SER A 89 24.84 -3.20 -26.02
C SER A 89 25.05 -2.92 -24.53
N SER A 90 24.34 -1.92 -23.99
CA SER A 90 24.38 -1.57 -22.57
C SER A 90 23.60 -2.54 -21.71
N ARG A 91 24.07 -2.76 -20.47
CA ARG A 91 23.33 -3.46 -19.42
C ARG A 91 22.80 -2.47 -18.38
N LEU A 92 21.82 -2.93 -17.60
CA LEU A 92 21.29 -2.17 -16.47
C LEU A 92 22.38 -1.91 -15.43
N ASN A 93 22.64 -0.64 -15.13
CA ASN A 93 23.51 -0.23 -14.04
C ASN A 93 22.66 0.19 -12.82
N ARG A 94 22.91 -0.45 -11.67
CA ARG A 94 22.21 -0.20 -10.39
C ARG A 94 23.13 0.39 -9.31
N SER A 95 24.40 0.60 -9.63
CA SER A 95 25.42 1.17 -8.74
C SER A 95 25.56 2.66 -9.04
N ALA A 96 26.74 3.26 -9.11
CA ALA A 96 26.89 4.66 -9.53
C ALA A 96 27.09 4.78 -11.05
N ASP A 97 26.93 5.98 -11.60
CA ASP A 97 27.40 6.32 -12.95
C ASP A 97 28.81 5.80 -13.19
N GLU A 98 28.99 4.97 -14.23
CA GLU A 98 30.27 4.34 -14.54
C GLU A 98 30.77 4.79 -15.90
N THR A 99 32.07 5.08 -16.02
CA THR A 99 32.71 5.35 -17.32
C THR A 99 33.44 4.10 -17.77
N VAL A 100 32.93 3.47 -18.82
CA VAL A 100 33.48 2.24 -19.40
C VAL A 100 34.52 2.60 -20.45
N SER A 101 35.71 2.01 -20.35
CA SER A 101 36.80 2.16 -21.32
C SER A 101 36.83 0.99 -22.29
N ILE A 102 36.81 1.33 -23.57
CA ILE A 102 36.91 0.40 -24.70
C ILE A 102 38.26 0.65 -25.36
N SER A 103 39.21 -0.26 -25.12
CA SER A 103 40.54 -0.18 -25.73
C SER A 103 40.53 -0.93 -27.06
N ILE A 104 40.89 -0.24 -28.14
CA ILE A 104 41.11 -0.81 -29.47
C ILE A 104 42.62 -0.91 -29.69
N ILE A 105 43.10 -2.07 -30.13
CA ILE A 105 44.52 -2.40 -30.26
C ILE A 105 44.78 -2.86 -31.69
N SER A 106 45.83 -2.35 -32.32
CA SER A 106 46.22 -2.82 -33.65
C SER A 106 46.72 -4.26 -33.59
N GLY A 107 46.29 -5.07 -34.55
CA GLY A 107 46.75 -6.44 -34.75
C GLY A 107 48.20 -6.53 -35.20
N LYS A 108 48.78 -5.44 -35.75
CA LYS A 108 50.17 -5.38 -36.20
C LYS A 108 51.15 -4.88 -35.14
N ASP A 109 50.77 -3.87 -34.35
CA ASP A 109 51.58 -3.34 -33.25
C ASP A 109 50.73 -3.22 -31.98
N ARG A 110 51.04 -4.05 -30.98
CA ARG A 110 50.31 -4.06 -29.70
C ARG A 110 50.53 -2.80 -28.87
N ASN A 111 51.53 -1.98 -29.17
CA ASN A 111 51.74 -0.68 -28.55
C ASN A 111 50.91 0.43 -29.23
N LEU A 112 50.37 0.17 -30.42
CA LEU A 112 49.45 1.07 -31.11
C LEU A 112 48.01 0.76 -30.66
N SER A 113 47.54 1.51 -29.68
CA SER A 113 46.17 1.42 -29.15
C SER A 113 45.50 2.78 -29.04
N THR A 114 44.16 2.78 -29.05
CA THR A 114 43.34 3.95 -28.74
C THR A 114 42.21 3.55 -27.80
N THR A 115 41.78 4.45 -26.93
CA THR A 115 40.72 4.18 -25.96
C THR A 115 39.53 5.10 -26.21
N VAL A 116 38.34 4.51 -26.26
CA VAL A 116 37.06 5.21 -26.31
C VAL A 116 36.38 5.05 -24.96
N GLN A 117 35.79 6.13 -24.44
CA GLN A 117 35.08 6.11 -23.16
C GLN A 117 33.60 6.40 -23.36
N VAL A 118 32.76 5.60 -22.71
CA VAL A 118 31.30 5.73 -22.74
C VAL A 118 30.77 5.65 -21.32
N LYS A 119 29.96 6.62 -20.91
CA LYS A 119 29.34 6.63 -19.59
C LYS A 119 28.04 5.81 -19.59
N VAL A 120 27.93 4.81 -18.72
CA VAL A 120 26.70 4.07 -18.46
C VAL A 120 26.07 4.63 -17.17
N LYS A 121 24.92 5.29 -17.32
CA LYS A 121 24.21 5.92 -16.20
C LYS A 121 23.58 4.87 -15.29
N CYS A 122 23.55 5.15 -13.99
CA CYS A 122 22.71 4.37 -13.08
C CYS A 122 21.24 4.67 -13.38
N GLY A 123 20.43 3.62 -13.54
CA GLY A 123 18.99 3.74 -13.75
C GLY A 123 18.15 3.46 -12.49
N LEU A 124 18.78 3.23 -11.33
CA LEU A 124 18.10 2.91 -10.07
C LEU A 124 17.85 4.20 -9.27
N ILE A 125 16.57 4.55 -9.07
CA ILE A 125 16.18 5.73 -8.28
C ILE A 125 16.15 5.40 -6.79
N VAL A 126 15.47 4.31 -6.43
CA VAL A 126 15.25 3.89 -5.04
C VAL A 126 15.33 2.37 -4.94
N ASP A 127 16.01 1.88 -3.90
CA ASP A 127 15.98 0.48 -3.47
C ASP A 127 15.65 0.41 -1.98
N PHE A 128 14.44 -0.06 -1.64
CA PHE A 128 14.07 -0.22 -0.24
C PHE A 128 14.85 -1.38 0.38
N GLU A 129 15.69 -1.06 1.36
CA GLU A 129 16.37 -2.04 2.21
C GLU A 129 15.79 -1.99 3.63
N PHE A 130 15.23 -3.13 4.06
CA PHE A 130 14.64 -3.29 5.38
C PHE A 130 15.70 -3.65 6.43
N ALA A 131 15.68 -2.97 7.57
CA ALA A 131 16.54 -3.24 8.71
C ALA A 131 15.87 -4.23 9.68
N SER A 132 16.64 -4.82 10.59
CA SER A 132 16.14 -5.82 11.55
C SER A 132 15.27 -5.23 12.66
N ASP A 133 15.31 -3.91 12.84
CA ASP A 133 14.54 -3.14 13.84
C ASP A 133 13.19 -2.64 13.31
N GLY A 134 12.79 -3.06 12.10
CA GLY A 134 11.55 -2.66 11.45
C GLY A 134 11.67 -1.42 10.57
N THR A 135 12.79 -0.68 10.60
CA THR A 135 12.99 0.51 9.74
C THR A 135 13.40 0.13 8.32
N ALA A 136 13.38 1.11 7.40
CA ALA A 136 13.90 0.95 6.05
C ALA A 136 14.70 2.17 5.61
N ARG A 137 15.62 1.96 4.65
CA ARG A 137 16.39 3.02 3.98
C ARG A 137 16.38 2.83 2.46
N ASP A 138 16.71 3.90 1.74
CA ASP A 138 17.09 3.79 0.32
C ASP A 138 18.55 3.33 0.22
N ALA A 139 18.76 2.12 -0.31
CA ALA A 139 20.07 1.53 -0.58
C ALA A 139 20.60 1.88 -1.98
N SER A 140 19.87 2.67 -2.77
CA SER A 140 20.37 3.20 -4.03
C SER A 140 21.54 4.19 -3.77
N PRO A 141 22.34 4.52 -4.80
CA PRO A 141 23.37 5.55 -4.70
C PRO A 141 22.83 6.94 -4.35
N ASN A 142 21.54 7.19 -4.57
CA ASN A 142 20.91 8.47 -4.25
C ASN A 142 20.69 8.63 -2.74
N ALA A 143 20.48 7.51 -2.03
CA ALA A 143 20.24 7.45 -0.59
C ALA A 143 19.18 8.46 -0.12
N TYR A 144 18.05 8.53 -0.84
CA TYR A 144 16.98 9.44 -0.48
C TYR A 144 16.30 9.02 0.84
N GLY A 145 15.64 9.98 1.49
CA GLY A 145 14.94 9.73 2.75
C GLY A 145 13.75 8.78 2.58
N VAL A 146 13.83 7.61 3.21
CA VAL A 146 12.69 6.70 3.42
C VAL A 146 12.16 6.92 4.83
N ILE A 147 10.84 7.11 4.95
CA ILE A 147 10.15 7.32 6.22
C ILE A 147 9.49 6.01 6.62
N THR A 148 9.81 5.51 7.81
CA THR A 148 9.09 4.39 8.43
C THR A 148 7.95 4.95 9.26
N ARG A 149 6.72 4.49 9.02
CA ARG A 149 5.58 4.70 9.93
C ARG A 149 5.44 3.43 10.78
N PRO A 150 6.04 3.38 11.98
CA PRO A 150 6.06 2.16 12.77
C PRO A 150 4.64 1.83 13.23
N GLY A 151 4.25 0.58 13.11
CA GLY A 151 2.96 0.08 13.56
C GLY A 151 3.06 -1.42 13.79
N VAL A 152 2.22 -1.95 14.67
CA VAL A 152 2.29 -3.36 15.10
C VAL A 152 1.92 -4.36 14.00
N ASN A 153 1.30 -3.87 12.92
CA ASN A 153 0.95 -4.65 11.74
C ASN A 153 2.09 -4.75 10.72
N MET A 154 3.26 -4.19 10.99
CA MET A 154 4.44 -4.23 10.13
C MET A 154 5.67 -4.61 10.95
N ILE A 155 6.34 -5.67 10.54
CA ILE A 155 7.58 -6.15 11.16
C ILE A 155 8.60 -6.51 10.09
N THR A 156 9.85 -6.69 10.51
CA THR A 156 10.89 -7.26 9.65
C THR A 156 11.50 -8.51 10.26
N TYR A 157 11.93 -9.42 9.39
CA TYR A 157 12.65 -10.62 9.79
C TYR A 157 13.67 -11.03 8.74
N TYR A 158 14.77 -11.63 9.17
CA TYR A 158 15.78 -12.15 8.25
C TYR A 158 15.26 -13.42 7.58
N ASN A 159 15.17 -13.41 6.25
CA ASN A 159 14.83 -14.59 5.48
C ASN A 159 16.12 -15.17 4.87
N GLU A 160 16.53 -16.34 5.35
CA GLU A 160 17.75 -17.03 4.93
C GLU A 160 17.78 -17.31 3.42
N SER A 161 16.64 -17.68 2.82
CA SER A 161 16.56 -17.94 1.37
C SER A 161 16.72 -16.66 0.55
N ALA A 162 16.27 -15.52 1.09
CA ALA A 162 16.46 -14.21 0.48
C ALA A 162 17.85 -13.61 0.77
N GLY A 163 18.56 -14.11 1.77
CA GLY A 163 19.81 -13.54 2.26
C GLY A 163 19.67 -12.10 2.81
N ARG A 164 18.44 -11.67 3.15
CA ARG A 164 18.13 -10.29 3.56
C ARG A 164 16.91 -10.24 4.49
N ASN A 165 16.72 -9.10 5.13
CA ASN A 165 15.46 -8.84 5.85
C ASN A 165 14.31 -8.61 4.86
N VAL A 166 13.15 -9.15 5.24
CA VAL A 166 11.88 -9.04 4.53
C VAL A 166 10.93 -8.23 5.40
N ALA A 167 10.17 -7.32 4.79
CA ALA A 167 9.07 -6.65 5.45
C ALA A 167 7.83 -7.55 5.41
N ARG A 168 7.23 -7.81 6.57
CA ARG A 168 6.00 -8.58 6.71
C ARG A 168 4.89 -7.68 7.23
N PHE A 169 3.77 -7.69 6.51
CA PHE A 169 2.54 -6.99 6.83
C PHE A 169 1.50 -8.00 7.31
N VAL A 170 0.93 -7.78 8.49
CA VAL A 170 -0.01 -8.72 9.14
C VAL A 170 -1.39 -8.11 9.39
N GLY A 171 -1.60 -6.85 8.99
CA GLY A 171 -2.89 -6.17 9.08
C GLY A 171 -3.92 -6.69 8.06
N GLY A 172 -5.13 -6.13 8.10
CA GLY A 172 -6.16 -6.46 7.12
C GLY A 172 -5.78 -6.03 5.70
N LEU A 173 -6.27 -6.78 4.72
CA LEU A 173 -6.15 -6.41 3.31
C LEU A 173 -7.16 -5.31 2.98
N GLY A 174 -6.71 -4.23 2.35
CA GLY A 174 -7.61 -3.21 1.82
C GLY A 174 -8.01 -2.13 2.82
N ASP A 175 -7.46 -2.14 4.04
CA ASP A 175 -7.79 -1.22 5.12
C ASP A 175 -7.25 0.20 4.85
N LEU A 176 -7.72 1.15 5.65
CA LEU A 176 -7.15 2.50 5.80
C LEU A 176 -6.43 2.58 7.15
N ILE A 177 -5.13 2.83 7.14
CA ILE A 177 -4.27 2.84 8.34
C ILE A 177 -3.42 4.13 8.40
N SER A 178 -3.07 4.55 9.62
CA SER A 178 -2.17 5.71 9.86
C SER A 178 -0.72 5.34 10.17
N ASP A 179 -0.44 4.05 10.38
CA ASP A 179 0.86 3.49 10.71
C ASP A 179 1.05 2.10 10.10
N GLY A 180 2.23 1.48 10.26
CA GLY A 180 2.51 0.14 9.73
C GLY A 180 2.85 0.09 8.24
N PHE A 181 3.57 1.09 7.71
CA PHE A 181 4.01 1.14 6.31
C PHE A 181 5.30 1.93 6.12
N TYR A 182 5.92 1.79 4.94
CA TYR A 182 7.06 2.61 4.51
C TYR A 182 6.62 3.64 3.47
N LYS A 183 7.21 4.83 3.56
CA LYS A 183 6.91 5.96 2.69
C LYS A 183 8.19 6.50 2.04
N PHE A 184 8.16 6.71 0.73
CA PHE A 184 9.17 7.48 0.00
C PHE A 184 8.52 8.72 -0.62
N ASP A 185 8.84 9.90 -0.10
CA ASP A 185 8.28 11.18 -0.56
C ASP A 185 9.06 11.74 -1.74
N TYR A 186 8.40 11.85 -2.89
CA TYR A 186 8.99 12.43 -4.09
C TYR A 186 8.40 13.80 -4.43
N ASN A 187 7.50 14.34 -3.60
CA ASN A 187 6.89 15.65 -3.87
C ASN A 187 7.95 16.76 -3.89
N ILE A 188 8.95 16.63 -3.02
CA ILE A 188 10.03 17.61 -2.82
C ILE A 188 11.25 17.39 -3.73
N ASN A 189 11.24 16.37 -4.60
CA ASN A 189 12.39 15.98 -5.41
C ASN A 189 12.04 15.98 -6.90
N ASN A 190 12.47 17.04 -7.61
CA ASN A 190 12.21 17.18 -9.04
C ASN A 190 12.92 16.13 -9.89
N THR A 191 14.10 15.65 -9.50
CA THR A 191 14.83 14.61 -10.24
C THR A 191 14.05 13.30 -10.27
N VAL A 192 13.46 12.91 -9.14
CA VAL A 192 12.60 11.72 -9.07
C VAL A 192 11.33 11.91 -9.91
N LYS A 193 10.71 13.08 -9.85
CA LYS A 193 9.54 13.39 -10.70
C LYS A 193 9.87 13.33 -12.19
N GLU A 194 10.96 13.96 -12.59
CA GLU A 194 11.41 13.97 -13.99
C GLU A 194 11.69 12.54 -14.48
N GLY A 195 12.39 11.73 -13.69
CA GLY A 195 12.63 10.32 -14.00
C GLY A 195 11.33 9.52 -14.15
N LEU A 196 10.39 9.65 -13.22
CA LEU A 196 9.08 8.99 -13.34
C LEU A 196 8.29 9.44 -14.60
N ALA A 197 8.43 10.70 -14.99
CA ALA A 197 7.67 11.28 -16.09
C ALA A 197 8.24 10.98 -17.50
N ASP A 198 9.45 10.43 -17.59
CA ASP A 198 10.12 10.16 -18.88
C ASP A 198 10.08 8.70 -19.35
N GLY A 199 9.32 7.86 -18.64
CA GLY A 199 9.35 6.42 -18.78
C GLY A 199 10.07 5.83 -17.58
N HIS A 200 9.47 4.83 -16.95
CA HIS A 200 10.00 4.27 -15.72
C HIS A 200 9.69 2.79 -15.63
N SER A 201 10.46 2.11 -14.78
CA SER A 201 10.19 0.72 -14.42
C SER A 201 10.13 0.58 -12.91
N MET A 202 9.38 -0.41 -12.44
CA MET A 202 9.30 -0.76 -11.02
C MET A 202 9.53 -2.26 -10.87
N GLU A 203 10.15 -2.66 -9.78
CA GLU A 203 10.37 -4.06 -9.41
C GLU A 203 9.81 -4.29 -8.01
N VAL A 204 9.02 -5.35 -7.85
CA VAL A 204 8.58 -5.83 -6.54
C VAL A 204 8.72 -7.34 -6.47
N MET A 205 9.13 -7.86 -5.33
CA MET A 205 9.00 -9.27 -5.02
C MET A 205 8.16 -9.42 -3.77
N PHE A 206 7.00 -10.05 -3.88
CA PHE A 206 6.02 -10.15 -2.80
C PHE A 206 5.50 -11.57 -2.60
N MET A 207 4.91 -11.82 -1.43
CA MET A 207 4.04 -12.98 -1.16
C MET A 207 2.74 -12.48 -0.53
N LEU A 208 1.61 -13.03 -0.96
CA LEU A 208 0.28 -12.72 -0.41
C LEU A 208 0.02 -13.60 0.81
N GLY A 209 -0.22 -13.00 1.98
CA GLY A 209 -0.30 -13.73 3.25
C GLY A 209 -1.67 -14.30 3.60
N GLN A 210 -2.74 -13.86 2.92
CA GLN A 210 -4.09 -14.34 3.17
C GLN A 210 -4.98 -14.27 1.93
N GLU A 211 -6.08 -15.02 1.98
CA GLU A 211 -7.08 -15.03 0.92
C GLU A 211 -7.71 -13.65 0.71
N LEU A 212 -7.94 -13.27 -0.54
CA LEU A 212 -8.48 -11.95 -0.90
C LEU A 212 -9.97 -11.78 -0.48
N GLY A 213 -10.69 -12.85 -0.13
CA GLY A 213 -12.06 -12.74 0.42
C GLY A 213 -13.00 -11.90 -0.45
N SER A 214 -13.65 -10.86 0.10
CA SER A 214 -14.45 -9.88 -0.65
C SER A 214 -13.79 -8.50 -0.73
N VAL A 215 -12.47 -8.41 -0.50
CA VAL A 215 -11.76 -7.13 -0.44
C VAL A 215 -11.72 -6.47 -1.82
N GLY A 216 -11.58 -5.14 -1.82
CA GLY A 216 -11.35 -4.35 -3.02
C GLY A 216 -9.93 -4.54 -3.56
N GLU A 217 -9.39 -3.51 -4.20
CA GLU A 217 -8.00 -3.49 -4.64
C GLU A 217 -7.04 -3.44 -3.44
N VAL A 218 -5.94 -4.19 -3.55
CA VAL A 218 -4.87 -4.23 -2.55
C VAL A 218 -3.53 -3.99 -3.22
N LYS A 219 -2.64 -3.26 -2.56
CA LYS A 219 -1.46 -2.66 -3.19
C LYS A 219 -0.18 -2.99 -2.40
N PRO A 220 0.74 -3.79 -2.94
CA PRO A 220 2.00 -4.10 -2.25
C PRO A 220 2.99 -2.92 -2.31
N PHE A 221 3.01 -2.19 -3.42
CA PHE A 221 3.94 -1.09 -3.66
C PHE A 221 3.37 -0.10 -4.70
N SER A 222 2.96 1.10 -4.27
CA SER A 222 2.29 2.04 -5.18
C SER A 222 2.30 3.51 -4.76
N SER A 223 1.96 4.35 -5.74
CA SER A 223 1.51 5.73 -5.57
C SER A 223 0.37 5.97 -6.55
N MET A 224 -0.89 5.73 -6.15
CA MET A 224 -2.03 5.65 -7.07
C MET A 224 -3.26 6.52 -6.69
N GLU A 225 -3.09 7.53 -5.83
CA GLU A 225 -4.20 8.40 -5.44
C GLU A 225 -4.59 9.39 -6.56
N GLN A 226 -5.64 9.02 -7.32
CA GLN A 226 -6.16 9.79 -8.47
C GLN A 226 -5.10 10.11 -9.54
N GLY A 227 -4.09 9.26 -9.71
CA GLY A 227 -2.96 9.44 -10.61
C GLY A 227 -1.78 8.64 -10.09
N GLY A 228 -0.69 8.59 -10.84
CA GLY A 228 0.55 7.92 -10.46
C GLY A 228 0.71 6.53 -11.10
N THR A 229 1.36 5.63 -10.38
CA THR A 229 1.79 4.30 -10.87
C THR A 229 2.01 3.34 -9.70
N GLY A 230 1.99 2.04 -9.97
CA GLY A 230 2.31 1.03 -8.98
C GLY A 230 1.78 -0.34 -9.33
N PHE A 231 1.91 -1.23 -8.36
CA PHE A 231 1.38 -2.59 -8.42
C PHE A 231 0.12 -2.73 -7.57
N LEU A 232 -0.80 -3.56 -8.03
CA LEU A 232 -1.98 -3.97 -7.29
C LEU A 232 -2.42 -5.39 -7.63
N ILE A 233 -3.23 -5.97 -6.74
CA ILE A 233 -4.13 -7.07 -7.08
C ILE A 233 -5.51 -6.48 -7.26
N THR A 234 -6.13 -6.78 -8.41
CA THR A 234 -7.43 -6.17 -8.75
C THR A 234 -8.55 -6.70 -7.85
N ASP A 235 -9.66 -5.97 -7.78
CA ASP A 235 -10.89 -6.51 -7.17
C ASP A 235 -11.45 -7.74 -7.92
N ALA A 236 -12.51 -8.33 -7.36
CA ALA A 236 -13.19 -9.48 -7.93
C ALA A 236 -13.81 -9.22 -9.33
N SER A 237 -14.21 -7.99 -9.64
CA SER A 237 -14.80 -7.63 -10.94
C SER A 237 -13.78 -7.65 -12.08
N ARG A 238 -12.49 -7.60 -11.74
CA ARG A 238 -11.35 -7.57 -12.69
C ARG A 238 -10.47 -8.81 -12.62
N GLY A 239 -10.91 -9.85 -11.93
CA GLY A 239 -10.28 -11.18 -11.97
C GLY A 239 -9.23 -11.45 -10.90
N ARG A 240 -9.02 -10.55 -9.92
CA ARG A 240 -7.99 -10.68 -8.86
C ARG A 240 -6.57 -10.87 -9.38
N GLU A 241 -6.23 -10.16 -10.45
CA GLU A 241 -4.98 -10.36 -11.17
C GLU A 241 -3.87 -9.43 -10.65
N ILE A 242 -2.63 -9.94 -10.63
CA ILE A 242 -1.41 -9.12 -10.44
C ILE A 242 -1.33 -8.11 -11.59
N THR A 243 -1.24 -6.82 -11.27
CA THR A 243 -1.39 -5.73 -12.24
C THR A 243 -0.37 -4.63 -12.01
N PHE A 244 0.18 -4.10 -13.10
CA PHE A 244 0.93 -2.85 -13.13
C PHE A 244 0.04 -1.75 -13.74
N LEU A 245 -0.08 -0.61 -13.07
CA LEU A 245 -1.12 0.37 -13.39
C LEU A 245 -0.59 1.81 -13.45
N PRO A 246 0.06 2.22 -14.56
CA PRO A 246 0.42 3.61 -14.77
C PRO A 246 -0.80 4.46 -15.19
N ASN A 247 -0.83 5.72 -14.74
CA ASN A 247 -1.80 6.72 -15.16
C ASN A 247 -1.18 7.68 -16.17
N THR A 248 -1.79 7.81 -17.35
CA THR A 248 -1.27 8.67 -18.42
C THR A 248 -2.37 9.51 -19.06
N THR A 249 -2.00 10.64 -19.66
CA THR A 249 -2.90 11.50 -20.44
C THR A 249 -2.45 11.54 -21.89
N ASP A 250 -3.33 11.13 -22.80
CA ASP A 250 -3.18 11.26 -24.25
C ASP A 250 -4.33 12.09 -24.86
N ALA A 251 -4.53 12.00 -26.18
CA ALA A 251 -5.61 12.69 -26.89
C ALA A 251 -7.02 12.30 -26.40
N GLY A 252 -7.20 11.11 -25.81
CA GLY A 252 -8.45 10.65 -25.21
C GLY A 252 -8.64 11.12 -23.76
N GLY A 253 -7.68 11.87 -23.22
CA GLY A 253 -7.70 12.38 -21.85
C GLY A 253 -6.98 11.46 -20.85
N LYS A 254 -7.21 11.74 -19.57
CA LYS A 254 -6.58 11.03 -18.46
C LYS A 254 -7.18 9.64 -18.30
N SER A 255 -6.34 8.60 -18.24
CA SER A 255 -6.80 7.23 -18.03
C SER A 255 -5.77 6.34 -17.31
N TRP A 256 -6.30 5.33 -16.62
CA TRP A 256 -5.53 4.23 -16.04
C TRP A 256 -5.25 3.16 -17.10
N ARG A 257 -4.00 2.68 -17.19
CA ARG A 257 -3.58 1.69 -18.18
C ARG A 257 -3.47 0.31 -17.56
N TRP A 258 -4.57 -0.45 -17.62
CA TRP A 258 -4.72 -1.76 -16.97
C TRP A 258 -3.85 -2.84 -17.59
N CYS A 259 -2.56 -2.88 -17.23
CA CYS A 259 -1.61 -3.91 -17.64
C CYS A 259 -1.69 -5.11 -16.68
N ARG A 260 -2.72 -5.94 -16.88
CA ARG A 260 -3.00 -7.11 -16.02
C ARG A 260 -2.24 -8.33 -16.53
N SER A 261 -1.65 -9.09 -15.61
CA SER A 261 -0.81 -10.25 -15.96
C SER A 261 -1.58 -11.51 -16.37
N GLY A 262 -2.89 -11.60 -16.08
CA GLY A 262 -3.62 -12.86 -16.18
C GLY A 262 -3.34 -13.85 -15.04
N ILE A 263 -2.55 -13.47 -14.04
CA ILE A 263 -2.17 -14.33 -12.92
C ILE A 263 -2.89 -13.88 -11.65
N VAL A 264 -3.65 -14.80 -11.04
CA VAL A 264 -4.19 -14.64 -9.68
C VAL A 264 -3.14 -15.13 -8.69
N PRO A 265 -2.70 -14.32 -7.72
CA PRO A 265 -1.67 -14.73 -6.78
C PRO A 265 -2.22 -15.79 -5.82
N GLU A 266 -1.50 -16.90 -5.72
CA GLU A 266 -1.67 -17.92 -4.67
C GLU A 266 -1.13 -17.40 -3.33
N VAL A 267 -1.89 -17.63 -2.24
CA VAL A 267 -1.44 -17.35 -0.87
C VAL A 267 -0.19 -18.16 -0.56
N GLY A 268 0.80 -17.56 0.09
CA GLY A 268 2.06 -18.23 0.48
C GLY A 268 3.13 -18.29 -0.63
N ARG A 269 2.75 -18.13 -1.91
CA ARG A 269 3.71 -18.11 -3.02
C ARG A 269 4.36 -16.73 -3.21
N TYR A 270 5.68 -16.73 -3.41
CA TYR A 270 6.41 -15.54 -3.81
C TYR A 270 6.38 -15.33 -5.32
N TYR A 271 6.17 -14.07 -5.73
CA TYR A 271 6.17 -13.61 -7.12
C TYR A 271 7.20 -12.50 -7.29
N HIS A 272 8.03 -12.59 -8.32
CA HIS A 272 8.86 -11.47 -8.80
C HIS A 272 8.12 -10.76 -9.93
N VAL A 273 7.89 -9.46 -9.79
CA VAL A 273 7.06 -8.69 -10.72
C VAL A 273 7.81 -7.44 -11.14
N VAL A 274 7.87 -7.22 -12.46
CA VAL A 274 8.41 -5.99 -13.05
C VAL A 274 7.35 -5.33 -13.91
N GLY A 275 7.11 -4.05 -13.64
CA GLY A 275 6.22 -3.19 -14.42
C GLY A 275 7.06 -2.17 -15.18
N VAL A 276 6.77 -1.99 -16.47
CA VAL A 276 7.51 -1.06 -17.33
C VAL A 276 6.53 -0.15 -18.03
N TRP A 277 6.68 1.17 -17.88
CA TRP A 277 6.01 2.16 -18.71
C TRP A 277 7.01 2.81 -19.65
N ASP A 278 6.87 2.49 -20.94
CA ASP A 278 7.70 2.96 -22.04
C ASP A 278 6.98 4.10 -22.74
N LYS A 279 7.34 5.33 -22.36
CA LYS A 279 6.75 6.56 -22.90
C LYS A 279 7.01 6.72 -24.39
N ALA A 280 8.22 6.36 -24.84
CA ALA A 280 8.62 6.51 -26.24
C ALA A 280 7.84 5.55 -27.16
N ALA A 281 7.65 4.30 -26.74
CA ALA A 281 6.83 3.34 -27.47
C ALA A 281 5.32 3.53 -27.22
N GLY A 282 4.94 4.28 -26.18
CA GLY A 282 3.56 4.44 -25.74
C GLY A 282 2.96 3.12 -25.24
N LYS A 283 3.75 2.32 -24.50
CA LYS A 283 3.37 0.98 -24.05
C LYS A 283 3.59 0.82 -22.55
N ALA A 284 2.74 0.02 -21.91
CA ALA A 284 3.00 -0.53 -20.58
C ALA A 284 3.13 -2.05 -20.67
N ARG A 285 4.05 -2.63 -19.90
CA ARG A 285 4.32 -4.07 -19.85
C ARG A 285 4.35 -4.55 -18.40
N ILE A 286 3.98 -5.81 -18.20
CA ILE A 286 4.15 -6.49 -16.91
C ILE A 286 4.81 -7.84 -17.15
N TYR A 287 5.81 -8.12 -16.31
CA TYR A 287 6.54 -9.37 -16.27
C TYR A 287 6.32 -10.02 -14.92
N VAL A 288 6.16 -11.34 -14.90
CA VAL A 288 6.08 -12.14 -13.68
C VAL A 288 7.06 -13.29 -13.80
N ASP A 289 7.89 -13.49 -12.78
CA ASP A 289 8.96 -14.49 -12.71
C ASP A 289 9.84 -14.46 -13.98
N GLY A 290 10.20 -13.25 -14.40
CA GLY A 290 11.02 -12.96 -15.59
C GLY A 290 10.32 -13.10 -16.94
N SER A 291 9.05 -13.51 -16.98
CA SER A 291 8.31 -13.74 -18.23
C SER A 291 7.35 -12.59 -18.54
N LEU A 292 7.38 -12.08 -19.77
CA LEU A 292 6.41 -11.07 -20.23
C LEU A 292 5.00 -11.65 -20.23
N CYS A 293 4.11 -11.08 -19.41
CA CYS A 293 2.74 -11.54 -19.26
C CYS A 293 1.75 -10.72 -20.09
N ALA A 294 1.92 -9.39 -20.14
CA ALA A 294 1.06 -8.53 -20.93
C ALA A 294 1.76 -7.27 -21.45
N THR A 295 1.20 -6.71 -22.52
CA THR A 295 1.54 -5.39 -23.07
C THR A 295 0.26 -4.66 -23.45
N VAL A 296 0.12 -3.41 -23.04
CA VAL A 296 -1.05 -2.55 -23.34
C VAL A 296 -0.62 -1.19 -23.89
N ASP A 297 -1.54 -0.53 -24.59
CA ASP A 297 -1.35 0.86 -25.00
C ASP A 297 -1.33 1.79 -23.77
N ALA A 298 -0.31 2.62 -23.69
CA ALA A 298 -0.07 3.55 -22.60
C ALA A 298 0.62 4.83 -23.09
N ALA A 299 0.15 5.35 -24.23
CA ALA A 299 0.66 6.60 -24.79
C ALA A 299 0.33 7.80 -23.89
N GLY A 300 1.08 8.88 -24.09
CA GLY A 300 0.84 10.17 -23.46
C GLY A 300 1.83 10.52 -22.35
N SER A 301 1.45 11.48 -21.52
CA SER A 301 2.29 11.98 -20.41
C SER A 301 1.87 11.35 -19.09
N PHE A 302 2.85 11.13 -18.20
CA PHE A 302 2.59 10.65 -16.85
C PHE A 302 1.75 11.64 -16.05
N ASN A 303 0.74 11.15 -15.33
CA ASN A 303 -0.03 11.97 -14.40
C ASN A 303 0.41 11.65 -12.97
N PHE A 304 0.95 12.64 -12.26
CA PHE A 304 1.15 12.50 -10.81
C PHE A 304 -0.18 12.50 -10.06
N PRO A 305 -0.21 11.95 -8.83
CA PRO A 305 -1.32 12.16 -7.89
C PRO A 305 -1.69 13.64 -7.78
N SER A 306 -2.99 13.93 -7.82
CA SER A 306 -3.53 15.30 -7.87
C SER A 306 -3.34 16.07 -6.56
N GLY A 307 -3.37 15.38 -5.43
CA GLY A 307 -3.07 15.93 -4.10
C GLY A 307 -1.58 15.87 -3.80
N GLY A 308 -0.94 17.02 -3.55
CA GLY A 308 0.48 17.06 -3.17
C GLY A 308 0.82 16.28 -1.89
N ALA A 309 -0.14 16.13 -0.97
CA ALA A 309 0.00 15.31 0.24
C ALA A 309 0.18 13.81 -0.06
N SER A 310 -0.21 13.38 -1.27
CA SER A 310 -0.27 11.98 -1.70
C SER A 310 0.81 11.63 -2.72
N GLN A 311 1.74 12.56 -3.00
CA GLN A 311 2.86 12.34 -3.92
C GLN A 311 4.02 11.64 -3.22
N TRP A 312 3.79 10.38 -2.85
CA TRP A 312 4.79 9.51 -2.23
C TRP A 312 4.49 8.05 -2.58
N PHE A 313 5.51 7.18 -2.62
CA PHE A 313 5.31 5.74 -2.77
C PHE A 313 5.13 5.08 -1.41
N ALA A 314 4.12 4.23 -1.30
CA ALA A 314 3.85 3.37 -0.16
C ALA A 314 4.36 1.96 -0.44
N VAL A 315 5.14 1.38 0.48
CA VAL A 315 5.33 -0.08 0.57
C VAL A 315 4.39 -0.58 1.65
N GLY A 316 3.49 -1.51 1.30
CA GLY A 316 2.43 -2.02 2.18
C GLY A 316 1.04 -1.43 1.97
N GLY A 317 0.82 -0.62 0.93
CA GLY A 317 -0.49 -0.06 0.57
C GLY A 317 -0.37 1.04 -0.47
N ASP A 318 -1.20 2.09 -0.35
CA ASP A 318 -1.28 3.23 -1.26
C ASP A 318 -1.48 4.55 -0.50
N PRO A 319 -0.98 5.69 -1.00
CA PRO A 319 -1.26 6.97 -0.39
C PRO A 319 -2.76 7.29 -0.25
N SER A 320 -3.11 7.87 0.91
CA SER A 320 -4.38 8.55 1.20
C SER A 320 -4.08 9.78 2.06
N GLY A 321 -3.59 10.83 1.41
CA GLY A 321 -2.99 11.99 2.10
C GLY A 321 -1.80 11.58 2.99
N ALA A 322 -1.95 11.72 4.32
CA ALA A 322 -0.94 11.30 5.29
C ALA A 322 -1.06 9.82 5.72
N SER A 323 -2.18 9.18 5.39
CA SER A 323 -2.53 7.79 5.72
C SER A 323 -2.23 6.86 4.55
N CYS A 324 -2.31 5.55 4.79
CA CYS A 324 -2.13 4.49 3.80
C CYS A 324 -3.45 3.71 3.63
N GLN A 325 -3.91 3.50 2.40
CA GLN A 325 -5.13 2.76 2.07
C GLN A 325 -4.83 1.52 1.22
N SER A 326 -5.82 0.67 0.95
CA SER A 326 -5.67 -0.50 0.08
C SER A 326 -4.52 -1.41 0.54
N THR A 327 -4.39 -1.59 1.85
CA THR A 327 -3.22 -2.17 2.51
C THR A 327 -2.91 -3.60 2.10
N TRP A 328 -1.64 -3.96 2.22
CA TRP A 328 -1.12 -5.30 1.95
C TRP A 328 -1.14 -6.20 3.18
N ASN A 329 -1.24 -7.51 2.95
CA ASN A 329 -0.96 -8.55 3.94
C ASN A 329 -0.05 -9.59 3.27
N GLY A 330 1.07 -9.91 3.92
CA GLY A 330 2.11 -10.79 3.42
C GLY A 330 3.47 -10.11 3.37
N ASP A 331 4.38 -10.66 2.57
CA ASP A 331 5.78 -10.25 2.57
C ASP A 331 6.14 -9.36 1.38
N ILE A 332 7.05 -8.41 1.59
CA ILE A 332 7.75 -7.64 0.56
C ILE A 332 9.26 -7.85 0.74
N VAL A 333 9.90 -8.42 -0.28
CA VAL A 333 11.31 -8.82 -0.29
C VAL A 333 12.17 -7.84 -1.09
N ILE A 334 11.61 -7.31 -2.17
CA ILE A 334 12.23 -6.32 -3.06
C ILE A 334 11.18 -5.26 -3.35
N ALA A 335 11.57 -3.98 -3.31
CA ALA A 335 10.78 -2.87 -3.83
C ALA A 335 11.75 -1.82 -4.39
N ARG A 336 11.72 -1.62 -5.72
CA ARG A 336 12.64 -0.71 -6.41
C ARG A 336 11.94 0.10 -7.50
N ILE A 337 12.48 1.27 -7.76
CA ILE A 337 12.04 2.17 -8.83
C ILE A 337 13.23 2.52 -9.71
N TYR A 338 13.02 2.50 -11.02
CA TYR A 338 13.99 2.83 -12.04
C TYR A 338 13.48 3.98 -12.90
N ASP A 339 14.35 4.95 -13.24
CA ASP A 339 14.07 6.04 -14.20
C ASP A 339 14.44 5.65 -15.64
N VAL A 340 14.45 4.34 -15.90
CA VAL A 340 14.75 3.74 -17.20
C VAL A 340 13.67 2.74 -17.58
N VAL A 341 13.50 2.56 -18.88
CA VAL A 341 12.68 1.53 -19.52
C VAL A 341 13.50 0.24 -19.58
N LEU A 342 13.14 -0.74 -18.75
CA LEU A 342 13.80 -2.04 -18.77
C LEU A 342 13.36 -2.85 -19.99
N ASP A 343 14.34 -3.36 -20.75
CA ASP A 343 14.11 -4.32 -21.83
C ASP A 343 14.02 -5.77 -21.30
N ASP A 344 13.64 -6.70 -22.17
CA ASP A 344 13.44 -8.11 -21.80
C ASP A 344 14.72 -8.73 -21.19
N ALA A 345 15.90 -8.32 -21.67
CA ALA A 345 17.18 -8.81 -21.17
C ALA A 345 17.49 -8.29 -19.76
N ALA A 346 17.23 -7.01 -19.48
CA ALA A 346 17.38 -6.44 -18.16
C ALA A 346 16.41 -7.09 -17.16
N VAL A 347 15.15 -7.30 -17.55
CA VAL A 347 14.18 -8.02 -16.71
C VAL A 347 14.62 -9.45 -16.43
N ALA A 348 15.12 -10.16 -17.44
CA ALA A 348 15.66 -11.51 -17.25
C ALA A 348 16.87 -11.52 -16.30
N SER A 349 17.74 -10.51 -16.33
CA SER A 349 18.85 -10.36 -15.37
C SER A 349 18.36 -10.12 -13.95
N LEU A 350 17.40 -9.21 -13.77
CA LEU A 350 16.77 -8.97 -12.47
C LEU A 350 16.15 -10.25 -11.90
N TRP A 351 15.43 -10.99 -12.74
CA TRP A 351 14.89 -12.28 -12.33
C TRP A 351 16.01 -13.26 -11.98
N ALA A 352 17.08 -13.39 -12.77
CA ALA A 352 18.18 -14.30 -12.47
C ALA A 352 18.87 -13.99 -11.13
N GLU A 353 18.95 -12.71 -10.75
CA GLU A 353 19.53 -12.21 -9.51
C GLU A 353 18.56 -12.24 -8.31
N ALA A 354 17.25 -12.27 -8.57
CA ALA A 354 16.24 -12.32 -7.52
C ALA A 354 16.35 -13.60 -6.68
N PRO A 355 16.06 -13.54 -5.37
CA PRO A 355 16.00 -14.71 -4.50
C PRO A 355 15.25 -15.89 -5.12
N LYS A 356 15.87 -17.08 -5.05
CA LYS A 356 15.33 -18.33 -5.58
C LYS A 356 14.98 -19.29 -4.46
N ASN A 357 14.08 -20.21 -4.75
CA ASN A 357 13.64 -21.22 -3.79
C ASN A 357 13.11 -20.60 -2.49
N MET A 358 12.41 -19.47 -2.62
CA MET A 358 11.70 -18.86 -1.51
C MET A 358 10.66 -19.86 -1.03
N ALA A 359 11.00 -20.59 0.03
CA ALA A 359 10.11 -21.55 0.64
C ALA A 359 9.02 -20.80 1.42
N GLU A 360 7.82 -21.37 1.44
CA GLU A 360 6.85 -20.98 2.44
C GLU A 360 7.46 -21.15 3.84
N PRO A 361 7.22 -20.22 4.78
CA PRO A 361 7.59 -20.42 6.17
C PRO A 361 7.02 -21.76 6.66
N SER A 362 7.85 -22.61 7.26
CA SER A 362 7.43 -23.93 7.77
C SER A 362 6.37 -23.85 8.88
N ILE A 363 6.30 -22.70 9.54
CA ILE A 363 5.27 -22.34 10.51
C ILE A 363 4.39 -21.27 9.87
N GLN A 364 3.19 -21.67 9.48
CA GLN A 364 2.14 -20.78 9.02
C GLN A 364 1.08 -20.70 10.11
N ILE A 365 0.85 -19.48 10.59
CA ILE A 365 -0.31 -19.16 11.42
C ILE A 365 -1.13 -18.15 10.65
N SER A 366 -2.39 -18.47 10.38
CA SER A 366 -3.32 -17.59 9.67
C SER A 366 -4.36 -17.01 10.63
N ASN A 367 -5.07 -15.97 10.18
CA ASN A 367 -6.15 -15.34 10.95
C ASN A 367 -5.70 -14.89 12.36
N VAL A 368 -4.47 -14.40 12.46
CA VAL A 368 -3.83 -14.05 13.73
C VAL A 368 -4.54 -12.85 14.38
N LEU A 369 -4.93 -12.99 15.64
CA LEU A 369 -5.51 -11.93 16.46
C LEU A 369 -4.84 -11.90 17.84
N TYR A 370 -4.40 -10.71 18.26
CA TYR A 370 -3.88 -10.48 19.60
C TYR A 370 -4.07 -9.01 19.99
N LEU A 371 -4.12 -8.75 21.29
CA LEU A 371 -4.25 -7.37 21.80
C LEU A 371 -2.88 -6.69 21.79
N SER A 372 -2.86 -5.44 21.35
CA SER A 372 -1.70 -4.57 21.40
C SER A 372 -2.01 -3.32 22.21
N GLU A 373 -0.98 -2.63 22.67
CA GLU A 373 -1.06 -1.47 23.57
C GLU A 373 -1.74 -1.81 24.90
N CYS A 374 -1.77 -3.10 25.24
CA CYS A 374 -2.37 -3.59 26.46
C CYS A 374 -1.35 -3.62 27.60
N GLN A 375 -1.88 -3.58 28.82
CA GLN A 375 -1.11 -3.77 30.03
C GLN A 375 -1.06 -5.26 30.38
N VAL A 376 0.12 -5.75 30.76
CA VAL A 376 0.33 -7.14 31.20
C VAL A 376 1.12 -7.18 32.49
N ALA A 377 0.94 -8.22 33.30
CA ALA A 377 1.72 -8.45 34.52
C ALA A 377 2.74 -9.56 34.34
N PRO A 378 3.90 -9.49 35.02
CA PRO A 378 4.75 -10.66 35.26
C PRO A 378 3.94 -11.86 35.75
N GLY A 379 4.04 -13.00 35.06
CA GLY A 379 3.26 -14.21 35.36
C GLY A 379 1.80 -14.18 34.90
N GLY A 380 1.32 -13.06 34.35
CA GLY A 380 0.02 -12.95 33.69
C GLY A 380 -0.01 -13.69 32.35
N GLN A 381 -1.19 -13.75 31.74
CA GLN A 381 -1.39 -14.42 30.44
C GLN A 381 -1.50 -13.41 29.30
N PHE A 382 -0.95 -13.78 28.14
CA PHE A 382 -1.14 -13.10 26.86
C PHE A 382 -1.62 -14.10 25.82
N VAL A 383 -2.71 -13.78 25.13
CA VAL A 383 -3.39 -14.69 24.20
C VAL A 383 -3.14 -14.23 22.77
N VAL A 384 -2.77 -15.18 21.92
CA VAL A 384 -2.76 -15.04 20.47
C VAL A 384 -3.72 -16.08 19.89
N ALA A 385 -4.80 -15.64 19.27
CA ALA A 385 -5.68 -16.51 18.50
C ALA A 385 -5.18 -16.61 17.05
N GLY A 386 -5.40 -17.75 16.41
CA GLY A 386 -4.96 -18.02 15.04
C GLY A 386 -5.03 -19.50 14.69
N ASP A 387 -5.06 -19.79 13.40
CA ASP A 387 -5.14 -21.17 12.92
C ASP A 387 -3.74 -21.71 12.61
N GLY A 388 -3.51 -23.00 12.87
CA GLY A 388 -2.25 -23.67 12.52
C GLY A 388 -1.25 -23.83 13.67
N PHE A 389 -1.63 -23.43 14.90
CA PHE A 389 -0.88 -23.79 16.11
C PHE A 389 -0.82 -25.30 16.29
N LYS A 390 0.31 -25.81 16.80
CA LYS A 390 0.54 -27.22 17.09
C LYS A 390 0.98 -27.39 18.53
N ALA A 391 0.64 -28.53 19.13
CA ALA A 391 1.09 -28.86 20.48
C ALA A 391 2.62 -28.74 20.59
N GLY A 392 3.07 -27.98 21.58
CA GLY A 392 4.50 -27.70 21.82
C GLY A 392 4.99 -26.38 21.23
N ASP A 393 4.20 -25.70 20.40
CA ASP A 393 4.54 -24.35 19.93
C ASP A 393 4.75 -23.38 21.10
N LYS A 394 5.68 -22.44 20.93
CA LYS A 394 6.03 -21.41 21.91
C LYS A 394 5.81 -20.02 21.32
N LEU A 395 5.13 -19.14 22.05
CA LEU A 395 5.17 -17.72 21.75
C LEU A 395 6.47 -17.12 22.26
N ILE A 396 7.05 -16.23 21.46
CA ILE A 396 8.34 -15.64 21.72
C ILE A 396 8.26 -14.14 21.43
N PHE A 397 8.62 -13.33 22.42
CA PHE A 397 8.72 -11.88 22.27
C PHE A 397 10.17 -11.52 21.96
N GLU A 398 10.41 -10.91 20.81
CA GLU A 398 11.75 -10.54 20.35
C GLU A 398 11.83 -9.02 20.15
N GLY A 399 12.65 -8.39 20.99
CA GLY A 399 13.05 -6.98 20.89
C GLY A 399 14.57 -6.88 20.93
N SER A 400 15.11 -6.05 21.83
CA SER A 400 16.55 -6.04 22.13
C SER A 400 17.02 -7.34 22.80
N GLU A 401 16.14 -7.95 23.59
CA GLU A 401 16.28 -9.29 24.15
C GLU A 401 15.20 -10.22 23.58
N ARG A 402 15.44 -11.53 23.72
CA ARG A 402 14.53 -12.59 23.25
C ARG A 402 13.95 -13.34 24.44
N TYR A 403 12.62 -13.39 24.54
CA TYR A 403 11.89 -14.01 25.63
C TYR A 403 11.00 -15.13 25.13
N GLU A 404 11.47 -16.37 25.25
CA GLU A 404 10.64 -17.55 25.00
C GLU A 404 9.67 -17.77 26.16
N CYS A 405 8.37 -17.78 25.87
CA CYS A 405 7.33 -17.83 26.88
C CYS A 405 6.89 -19.28 27.16
N SER A 406 6.59 -19.58 28.42
CA SER A 406 5.81 -20.78 28.73
C SER A 406 4.44 -20.64 28.08
N THR A 407 4.15 -21.49 27.10
CA THR A 407 2.97 -21.39 26.23
C THR A 407 2.15 -22.66 26.32
N VAL A 408 0.84 -22.49 26.48
CA VAL A 408 -0.17 -23.54 26.34
C VAL A 408 -0.89 -23.34 25.01
N ILE A 409 -1.02 -24.41 24.23
CA ILE A 409 -1.74 -24.39 22.96
C ILE A 409 -3.12 -24.99 23.20
N GLU A 410 -4.14 -24.21 22.88
CA GLU A 410 -5.53 -24.62 22.80
C GLU A 410 -5.91 -24.77 21.32
N SER A 411 -7.15 -25.13 20.98
CA SER A 411 -7.53 -25.50 19.60
C SER A 411 -7.17 -24.46 18.54
N ASP A 412 -7.40 -23.18 18.84
CA ASP A 412 -7.31 -22.04 17.93
C ASP A 412 -6.50 -20.87 18.54
N ARG A 413 -5.77 -21.12 19.64
CA ARG A 413 -5.03 -20.08 20.35
C ARG A 413 -3.80 -20.59 21.10
N ALA A 414 -2.84 -19.70 21.25
CA ALA A 414 -1.66 -19.85 22.07
C ALA A 414 -1.71 -18.89 23.26
N VAL A 415 -1.60 -19.43 24.47
CA VAL A 415 -1.66 -18.68 25.73
C VAL A 415 -0.27 -18.66 26.35
N ALA A 416 0.42 -17.52 26.28
CA ALA A 416 1.73 -17.30 26.85
C ALA A 416 1.64 -16.78 28.29
N VAL A 417 2.49 -17.30 29.17
CA VAL A 417 2.78 -16.70 30.47
C VAL A 417 3.86 -15.63 30.29
N ILE A 418 3.55 -14.40 30.69
CA ILE A 418 4.45 -13.26 30.61
C ILE A 418 5.69 -13.49 31.51
N PRO A 419 6.91 -13.50 30.95
CA PRO A 419 8.13 -13.70 31.72
C PRO A 419 8.38 -12.58 32.73
N ALA A 420 8.94 -12.92 33.90
CA ALA A 420 9.15 -11.95 34.97
C ALA A 420 10.14 -10.81 34.64
N GLY A 421 11.02 -11.02 33.66
CA GLY A 421 12.01 -10.04 33.21
C GLY A 421 11.58 -9.24 31.96
N LEU A 422 10.39 -9.49 31.41
CA LEU A 422 9.91 -8.74 30.24
C LEU A 422 9.75 -7.26 30.60
N ALA A 423 10.30 -6.36 29.80
CA ALA A 423 10.15 -4.91 29.96
C ALA A 423 8.97 -4.37 29.14
N SER A 424 8.49 -3.17 29.47
CA SER A 424 7.56 -2.45 28.59
C SER A 424 8.31 -2.03 27.32
N ASP A 425 7.90 -2.57 26.17
CA ASP A 425 8.51 -2.28 24.88
C ASP A 425 7.59 -2.72 23.73
N THR A 426 8.05 -2.51 22.49
CA THR A 426 7.51 -3.11 21.28
C THR A 426 8.31 -4.36 20.93
N TYR A 427 7.62 -5.46 20.70
CA TYR A 427 8.19 -6.77 20.41
C TYR A 427 7.67 -7.30 19.08
N LYS A 428 8.51 -8.03 18.35
CA LYS A 428 8.02 -9.00 17.37
C LYS A 428 7.50 -10.22 18.12
N ILE A 429 6.31 -10.70 17.75
CA ILE A 429 5.79 -11.99 18.20
C ILE A 429 6.23 -13.04 17.18
N LEU A 430 6.91 -14.07 17.66
CA LEU A 430 7.22 -15.27 16.90
C LEU A 430 6.53 -16.48 17.50
N VAL A 431 6.24 -17.45 16.65
CA VAL A 431 5.91 -18.82 17.04
C VAL A 431 7.13 -19.69 16.81
N GLY A 432 7.67 -20.29 17.87
CA GLY A 432 8.70 -21.31 17.82
C GLY A 432 8.09 -22.71 17.75
N ARG A 433 8.61 -23.56 16.86
CA ARG A 433 8.22 -24.97 16.70
C ARG A 433 9.48 -25.81 16.52
N GLY A 434 9.90 -26.50 17.58
CA GLY A 434 11.17 -27.22 17.58
C GLY A 434 12.36 -26.25 17.45
N ALA A 435 13.18 -26.43 16.42
CA ALA A 435 14.33 -25.56 16.13
C ALA A 435 13.99 -24.35 15.25
N GLU A 436 12.76 -24.27 14.74
CA GLU A 436 12.32 -23.23 13.80
C GLU A 436 11.49 -22.17 14.54
N SER A 437 11.47 -20.94 14.00
CA SER A 437 10.53 -19.91 14.45
C SER A 437 10.07 -19.04 13.30
N ALA A 438 8.80 -18.62 13.31
CA ALA A 438 8.25 -17.71 12.32
C ALA A 438 7.60 -16.49 12.99
N PRO A 439 7.79 -15.29 12.44
CA PRO A 439 7.16 -14.10 12.96
C PRO A 439 5.70 -14.00 12.51
N ILE A 440 4.82 -13.63 13.44
CA ILE A 440 3.36 -13.56 13.21
C ILE A 440 2.78 -12.16 13.42
N GLY A 441 3.57 -11.19 13.90
CA GLY A 441 3.14 -9.81 14.07
C GLY A 441 4.03 -9.04 15.04
N GLY A 442 3.76 -7.75 15.22
CA GLY A 442 4.36 -6.91 16.26
C GLY A 442 3.37 -6.66 17.41
N VAL A 443 3.84 -6.35 18.61
CA VAL A 443 2.98 -6.01 19.75
C VAL A 443 3.66 -4.96 20.61
N GLN A 444 2.89 -3.98 21.08
CA GLN A 444 3.33 -3.07 22.12
C GLN A 444 2.76 -3.50 23.47
N LEU A 445 3.62 -3.73 24.46
CA LEU A 445 3.22 -4.19 25.79
C LEU A 445 3.67 -3.19 26.85
N THR A 446 2.78 -2.88 27.79
CA THR A 446 3.13 -2.19 29.04
C THR A 446 3.15 -3.18 30.18
N VAL A 447 4.33 -3.50 30.72
CA VAL A 447 4.48 -4.42 31.85
C VAL A 447 4.27 -3.66 33.16
N THR A 448 3.29 -4.08 33.96
CA THR A 448 2.92 -3.46 35.23
C THR A 448 2.43 -4.51 36.23
N ALA A 449 2.63 -4.27 37.53
CA ALA A 449 2.13 -5.15 38.58
C ALA A 449 0.59 -5.12 38.70
N ASN A 450 -0.05 -4.05 38.19
CA ASN A 450 -1.50 -3.85 38.28
C ASN A 450 -2.05 -3.53 36.88
N PRO A 451 -2.09 -4.52 35.95
CA PRO A 451 -2.59 -4.29 34.61
C PRO A 451 -4.10 -3.99 34.67
N ARG A 452 -4.54 -3.12 33.77
CA ARG A 452 -5.95 -2.87 33.52
C ARG A 452 -6.67 -4.19 33.27
N ALA A 453 -7.82 -4.37 33.92
CA ALA A 453 -8.67 -5.51 33.63
C ALA A 453 -9.20 -5.40 32.20
N LEU A 454 -8.98 -6.44 31.39
CA LEU A 454 -9.60 -6.56 30.08
C LEU A 454 -11.11 -6.62 30.23
N ARG A 455 -11.81 -5.81 29.42
CA ARG A 455 -13.27 -5.79 29.34
C ARG A 455 -13.66 -6.23 27.94
N VAL A 456 -14.68 -7.09 27.85
CA VAL A 456 -15.32 -7.38 26.57
C VAL A 456 -16.16 -6.16 26.22
N PRO A 457 -15.82 -5.39 25.17
CA PRO A 457 -16.58 -4.20 24.83
C PRO A 457 -17.96 -4.60 24.33
N LYS A 458 -18.94 -3.75 24.64
CA LYS A 458 -20.28 -3.86 24.07
C LYS A 458 -20.29 -3.26 22.66
N ILE A 459 -20.90 -3.99 21.73
CA ILE A 459 -20.98 -3.61 20.31
C ILE A 459 -22.09 -2.59 20.09
N VAL A 460 -21.76 -1.42 19.55
CA VAL A 460 -22.73 -0.40 19.10
C VAL A 460 -22.67 -0.30 17.58
N ALA A 461 -23.75 -0.69 16.91
CA ALA A 461 -23.87 -0.55 15.46
C ALA A 461 -24.13 0.91 15.09
N HIS A 462 -23.14 1.58 14.49
CA HIS A 462 -23.20 2.99 14.09
C HIS A 462 -24.28 3.19 13.02
N ARG A 463 -25.27 4.06 13.28
CA ARG A 463 -26.44 4.30 12.41
C ARG A 463 -27.24 3.01 12.10
N GLY A 464 -27.19 2.04 13.01
CA GLY A 464 -27.71 0.68 12.83
C GLY A 464 -26.82 -0.22 11.97
N PHE A 465 -27.18 -1.50 11.83
CA PHE A 465 -26.37 -2.41 11.01
C PHE A 465 -26.69 -2.25 9.52
N HIS A 466 -26.12 -1.20 8.91
CA HIS A 466 -26.43 -0.74 7.55
C HIS A 466 -25.63 -1.46 6.44
N MET A 467 -25.03 -2.62 6.74
CA MET A 467 -24.35 -3.41 5.70
C MET A 467 -25.35 -4.12 4.78
N GLY A 468 -24.90 -4.62 3.63
CA GLY A 468 -25.76 -5.38 2.71
C GLY A 468 -26.81 -4.56 1.96
N GLY A 469 -26.52 -3.27 1.70
CA GLY A 469 -27.41 -2.37 0.95
C GLY A 469 -28.54 -1.75 1.77
N ARG A 470 -28.53 -1.93 3.10
CA ARG A 470 -29.45 -1.25 4.01
C ARG A 470 -29.04 0.23 4.13
N PRO A 471 -29.96 1.20 4.10
CA PRO A 471 -29.61 2.58 4.35
C PRO A 471 -29.22 2.79 5.82
N GLU A 472 -28.29 3.70 6.08
CA GLU A 472 -28.00 4.21 7.42
C GLU A 472 -29.27 4.78 8.06
N ASN A 473 -29.38 4.72 9.40
CA ASN A 473 -30.49 5.35 10.14
C ASN A 473 -31.90 4.86 9.71
N SER A 474 -31.98 3.67 9.12
CA SER A 474 -33.23 3.05 8.63
C SER A 474 -33.83 2.07 9.63
N ILE A 475 -35.13 1.76 9.47
CA ILE A 475 -35.77 0.72 10.28
C ILE A 475 -35.14 -0.64 9.96
N ALA A 476 -34.76 -0.90 8.71
CA ALA A 476 -34.03 -2.12 8.34
C ALA A 476 -32.66 -2.22 9.03
N ALA A 477 -31.92 -1.12 9.19
CA ALA A 477 -30.62 -1.12 9.87
C ALA A 477 -30.76 -1.38 11.38
N LEU A 478 -31.75 -0.74 12.04
CA LEU A 478 -32.08 -1.03 13.45
C LEU A 478 -32.50 -2.49 13.63
N LYS A 479 -33.39 -2.99 12.77
CA LYS A 479 -33.82 -4.39 12.82
C LYS A 479 -32.63 -5.34 12.64
N ALA A 480 -31.74 -5.05 11.70
CA ALA A 480 -30.55 -5.87 11.47
C ALA A 480 -29.60 -5.87 12.69
N ALA A 481 -29.48 -4.76 13.41
CA ALA A 481 -28.71 -4.72 14.66
C ALA A 481 -29.38 -5.55 15.77
N GLN A 482 -30.71 -5.50 15.88
CA GLN A 482 -31.49 -6.35 16.81
C GLN A 482 -31.37 -7.84 16.48
N ASP A 483 -31.45 -8.20 15.19
CA ASP A 483 -31.31 -9.58 14.72
C ASP A 483 -29.88 -10.11 14.96
N GLY A 484 -28.87 -9.23 14.88
CA GLY A 484 -27.47 -9.54 15.19
C GLY A 484 -27.16 -9.64 16.68
N GLY A 485 -28.09 -9.29 17.56
CA GLY A 485 -27.91 -9.37 19.01
C GLY A 485 -26.90 -8.36 19.58
N TYR A 486 -26.61 -7.28 18.86
CA TYR A 486 -25.67 -6.25 19.32
C TYR A 486 -26.22 -5.48 20.53
N TYR A 487 -25.34 -4.96 21.38
CA TYR A 487 -25.73 -4.22 22.58
C TYR A 487 -26.52 -2.96 22.24
N GLY A 488 -26.09 -2.20 21.23
CA GLY A 488 -26.70 -0.94 20.85
C GLY A 488 -26.84 -0.77 19.34
N SER A 489 -27.86 -0.04 18.94
CA SER A 489 -27.98 0.56 17.61
C SER A 489 -27.97 2.06 17.77
N GLU A 490 -26.95 2.72 17.22
CA GLU A 490 -26.83 4.16 17.24
C GLU A 490 -27.75 4.79 16.17
N CYS A 491 -28.28 5.98 16.45
CA CYS A 491 -29.06 6.75 15.50
C CYS A 491 -29.07 8.26 15.79
N ASP A 492 -29.21 9.06 14.72
CA ASP A 492 -29.08 10.51 14.72
C ASP A 492 -30.42 11.26 14.63
N LEU A 493 -30.65 12.29 15.45
CA LEU A 493 -31.93 13.02 15.50
C LEU A 493 -31.89 14.44 14.92
N TRP A 494 -32.92 14.76 14.13
CA TRP A 494 -33.24 16.12 13.69
C TRP A 494 -34.71 16.47 13.94
N ILE A 495 -34.99 17.68 14.44
CA ILE A 495 -36.35 18.19 14.65
C ILE A 495 -36.80 19.17 13.56
N THR A 496 -37.96 18.93 12.96
CA THR A 496 -38.62 19.79 11.97
C THR A 496 -39.19 21.07 12.58
N THR A 497 -39.68 21.99 11.73
CA THR A 497 -40.30 23.26 12.17
C THR A 497 -41.61 23.07 12.93
N ASP A 498 -42.31 21.95 12.71
CA ASP A 498 -43.55 21.55 13.38
C ASP A 498 -43.32 20.54 14.52
N GLY A 499 -42.07 20.32 14.94
CA GLY A 499 -41.73 19.54 16.13
C GLY A 499 -41.64 18.03 15.95
N VAL A 500 -41.73 17.52 14.72
CA VAL A 500 -41.56 16.08 14.43
C VAL A 500 -40.06 15.75 14.34
N ILE A 501 -39.65 14.69 15.03
CA ILE A 501 -38.26 14.23 15.02
C ILE A 501 -38.09 13.15 13.94
N TYR A 502 -37.11 13.33 13.06
CA TYR A 502 -36.69 12.37 12.04
C TYR A 502 -35.29 11.84 12.34
N ILE A 503 -35.05 10.61 11.88
CA ILE A 503 -33.79 9.88 12.05
C ILE A 503 -32.95 10.04 10.78
N ASN A 504 -31.82 10.75 10.88
CA ASN A 504 -30.88 10.94 9.77
C ASN A 504 -29.57 11.54 10.28
N HIS A 505 -28.42 11.11 9.74
CA HIS A 505 -27.14 11.66 10.15
C HIS A 505 -26.98 13.14 9.75
N ASP A 506 -27.04 13.41 8.45
CA ASP A 506 -26.85 14.76 7.92
C ASP A 506 -28.09 15.63 8.15
N GLY A 507 -27.90 16.94 8.36
CA GLY A 507 -29.01 17.87 8.44
C GLY A 507 -29.76 18.09 7.12
N VAL A 508 -29.26 17.50 6.03
CA VAL A 508 -29.81 17.62 4.68
C VAL A 508 -30.03 16.23 4.08
N ILE A 509 -31.21 15.99 3.52
CA ILE A 509 -31.53 14.76 2.80
C ILE A 509 -32.36 15.10 1.56
N SER A 510 -32.00 14.52 0.40
CA SER A 510 -32.66 14.80 -0.88
C SER A 510 -32.81 16.31 -1.18
N GLY A 511 -31.77 17.10 -0.86
CA GLY A 511 -31.75 18.55 -1.03
C GLY A 511 -32.60 19.35 -0.03
N LYS A 512 -33.25 18.69 0.94
CA LYS A 512 -34.09 19.32 1.97
C LYS A 512 -33.33 19.37 3.29
N LYS A 513 -33.23 20.56 3.88
CA LYS A 513 -32.66 20.75 5.22
C LYS A 513 -33.74 20.47 6.28
N ILE A 514 -33.59 19.37 7.02
CA ILE A 514 -34.65 18.78 7.86
C ILE A 514 -35.21 19.80 8.86
N GLN A 515 -34.33 20.50 9.57
CA GLN A 515 -34.73 21.54 10.54
C GLN A 515 -35.40 22.77 9.92
N ASP A 516 -35.35 22.97 8.61
CA ASP A 516 -35.99 24.09 7.93
C ASP A 516 -37.29 23.65 7.23
N CYS A 517 -37.65 22.35 7.31
CA CYS A 517 -38.83 21.74 6.72
C CYS A 517 -39.90 21.43 7.79
N SER A 518 -41.17 21.37 7.38
CA SER A 518 -42.23 20.72 8.17
C SER A 518 -42.23 19.20 7.93
N SER A 519 -42.91 18.43 8.78
CA SER A 519 -43.07 16.99 8.57
C SER A 519 -43.78 16.65 7.25
N ALA A 520 -44.71 17.50 6.79
CA ALA A 520 -45.39 17.35 5.50
C ALA A 520 -44.42 17.49 4.31
N ASP A 521 -43.39 18.35 4.43
CA ASP A 521 -42.38 18.52 3.37
C ASP A 521 -41.46 17.30 3.23
N LEU A 522 -41.35 16.49 4.28
CA LEU A 522 -40.48 15.30 4.34
C LEU A 522 -41.23 13.99 4.12
N ALA A 523 -42.58 14.00 4.15
CA ALA A 523 -43.40 12.79 4.04
C ALA A 523 -43.19 11.99 2.74
N SER A 524 -42.72 12.64 1.67
CA SER A 524 -42.41 11.98 0.40
C SER A 524 -40.95 11.55 0.24
N VAL A 525 -40.09 11.79 1.23
CA VAL A 525 -38.67 11.42 1.17
C VAL A 525 -38.53 9.93 1.47
N THR A 526 -37.89 9.21 0.55
CA THR A 526 -37.60 7.78 0.67
C THR A 526 -36.10 7.52 0.73
N LEU A 527 -35.70 6.57 1.56
CA LEU A 527 -34.35 6.02 1.60
C LEU A 527 -34.07 5.14 0.37
N SER A 528 -32.81 4.75 0.18
CA SER A 528 -32.37 3.99 -1.01
C SER A 528 -33.02 2.61 -1.15
N ASN A 529 -33.53 2.03 -0.06
CA ASN A 529 -34.27 0.75 -0.08
C ASN A 529 -35.81 0.93 -0.22
N GLY A 530 -36.29 2.16 -0.40
CA GLY A 530 -37.71 2.48 -0.51
C GLY A 530 -38.44 2.73 0.82
N GLU A 531 -37.78 2.59 1.98
CA GLU A 531 -38.36 3.01 3.25
C GLU A 531 -38.66 4.52 3.25
N PRO A 532 -39.76 4.98 3.89
CA PRO A 532 -39.90 6.40 4.18
C PRO A 532 -38.81 6.84 5.17
N LEU A 533 -38.44 8.13 5.14
CA LEU A 533 -37.55 8.71 6.15
C LEU A 533 -38.14 8.47 7.56
N PRO A 534 -37.46 7.73 8.45
CA PRO A 534 -38.07 7.32 9.71
C PRO A 534 -38.27 8.49 10.66
N THR A 535 -39.44 8.55 11.29
CA THR A 535 -39.68 9.40 12.46
C THR A 535 -39.20 8.70 13.74
N LEU A 536 -38.91 9.45 14.80
CA LEU A 536 -38.59 8.88 16.11
C LEU A 536 -39.69 7.94 16.61
N GLN A 537 -40.97 8.28 16.39
CA GLN A 537 -42.08 7.42 16.76
C GLN A 537 -42.01 6.03 16.08
N GLN A 538 -41.71 6.00 14.77
CA GLN A 538 -41.55 4.74 14.02
C GLN A 538 -40.31 3.97 14.50
N TYR A 539 -39.21 4.68 14.76
CA TYR A 539 -37.97 4.08 15.25
C TYR A 539 -38.15 3.45 16.64
N LEU A 540 -38.81 4.16 17.57
CA LEU A 540 -39.15 3.64 18.89
C LEU A 540 -40.10 2.44 18.81
N ALA A 541 -41.02 2.42 17.84
CA ALA A 541 -41.90 1.25 17.63
C ALA A 541 -41.10 0.00 17.21
N GLN A 542 -40.09 0.14 16.34
CA GLN A 542 -39.18 -0.95 16.00
C GLN A 542 -38.30 -1.35 17.19
N ALA A 543 -37.75 -0.39 17.93
CA ALA A 543 -36.89 -0.65 19.09
C ALA A 543 -37.59 -1.50 20.16
N LYS A 544 -38.89 -1.29 20.39
CA LYS A 544 -39.70 -2.09 21.32
C LYS A 544 -39.79 -3.57 20.97
N LEU A 545 -39.60 -3.95 19.70
CA LEU A 545 -39.72 -5.34 19.27
C LEU A 545 -38.61 -6.21 19.84
N ASN A 546 -37.44 -5.64 20.14
CA ASN A 546 -36.38 -6.29 20.86
C ASN A 546 -35.54 -5.27 21.66
N THR A 547 -35.77 -5.23 22.98
CA THR A 547 -35.09 -4.32 23.90
C THR A 547 -33.76 -4.86 24.44
N SER A 548 -33.31 -6.05 24.01
CA SER A 548 -31.95 -6.50 24.28
C SER A 548 -30.91 -5.61 23.61
N THR A 549 -31.28 -4.99 22.48
CA THR A 549 -30.51 -3.96 21.79
C THR A 549 -31.05 -2.59 22.19
N ARG A 550 -30.20 -1.80 22.84
CA ARG A 550 -30.51 -0.43 23.26
C ARG A 550 -30.48 0.52 22.07
N LEU A 551 -31.19 1.63 22.17
CA LEU A 551 -30.95 2.76 21.27
C LEU A 551 -29.85 3.63 21.85
N VAL A 552 -28.85 3.95 21.04
CA VAL A 552 -27.83 4.96 21.36
C VAL A 552 -28.19 6.20 20.55
N ILE A 553 -28.82 7.18 21.18
CA ILE A 553 -29.44 8.32 20.49
C ILE A 553 -28.47 9.50 20.46
N GLU A 554 -28.01 9.89 19.26
CA GLU A 554 -27.32 11.16 19.04
C GLU A 554 -28.30 12.30 18.79
N ILE A 555 -28.23 13.33 19.63
CA ILE A 555 -28.91 14.60 19.37
C ILE A 555 -27.94 15.49 18.57
N LYS A 556 -28.25 15.71 17.29
CA LYS A 556 -27.45 16.58 16.41
C LYS A 556 -27.58 18.03 16.81
N GLN A 557 -26.54 18.81 16.50
CA GLN A 557 -26.54 20.25 16.72
C GLN A 557 -27.48 20.96 15.74
N HIS A 558 -28.48 21.67 16.26
CA HIS A 558 -29.38 22.50 15.46
C HIS A 558 -28.85 23.94 15.30
N SER A 559 -29.60 24.76 14.56
CA SER A 559 -29.29 26.18 14.33
C SER A 559 -29.11 27.03 15.58
N SER A 560 -29.60 26.58 16.75
CA SER A 560 -29.42 27.25 18.03
C SER A 560 -29.42 26.23 19.18
N GLU A 561 -28.86 26.63 20.32
CA GLU A 561 -28.91 25.84 21.55
C GLU A 561 -30.35 25.59 21.99
N GLU A 562 -31.21 26.63 21.99
CA GLU A 562 -32.64 26.51 22.31
C GLU A 562 -33.32 25.43 21.47
N ARG A 563 -33.02 25.38 20.17
CA ARG A 563 -33.62 24.38 19.27
C ARG A 563 -33.09 22.97 19.54
N SER A 564 -31.81 22.85 19.90
CA SER A 564 -31.21 21.56 20.30
C SER A 564 -31.84 21.05 21.59
N LEU A 565 -32.12 21.95 22.55
CA LEU A 565 -32.82 21.63 23.79
C LEU A 565 -34.30 21.29 23.56
N ALA A 566 -34.98 21.97 22.63
CA ALA A 566 -36.35 21.63 22.24
C ALA A 566 -36.44 20.23 21.61
N CYS A 567 -35.48 19.87 20.75
CA CYS A 567 -35.35 18.50 20.23
C CYS A 567 -35.14 17.48 21.35
N THR A 568 -34.27 17.83 22.32
CA THR A 568 -33.95 16.99 23.48
C THR A 568 -35.19 16.72 24.34
N ASP A 569 -35.92 17.77 24.70
CA ASP A 569 -37.10 17.66 25.56
C ASP A 569 -38.23 16.86 24.87
N GLU A 570 -38.44 17.08 23.57
CA GLU A 570 -39.41 16.33 22.78
C GLU A 570 -39.02 14.85 22.62
N MET A 571 -37.74 14.57 22.39
CA MET A 571 -37.21 13.20 22.38
C MET A 571 -37.44 12.48 23.71
N LEU A 572 -37.10 13.13 24.84
CA LEU A 572 -37.28 12.55 26.18
C LEU A 572 -38.75 12.23 26.46
N ARG A 573 -39.67 13.11 26.02
CA ARG A 573 -41.12 12.87 26.10
C ARG A 573 -41.53 11.63 25.29
N GLN A 574 -41.13 11.54 24.02
CA GLN A 574 -41.49 10.41 23.16
C GLN A 574 -40.91 9.08 23.67
N VAL A 575 -39.66 9.08 24.17
CA VAL A 575 -39.03 7.90 24.78
C VAL A 575 -39.78 7.44 26.04
N ALA A 576 -40.20 8.38 26.89
CA ALA A 576 -40.98 8.10 28.09
C ALA A 576 -42.37 7.56 27.77
N GLU A 577 -43.09 8.16 26.82
CA GLU A 577 -44.39 7.67 26.34
C GLU A 577 -44.28 6.31 25.66
N ALA A 578 -43.13 6.04 25.03
CA ALA A 578 -42.83 4.71 24.53
C ALA A 578 -42.54 3.69 25.65
N GLY A 579 -42.27 4.10 26.89
CA GLY A 579 -41.85 3.20 27.95
C GLY A 579 -40.46 2.61 27.71
N LEU A 580 -39.60 3.33 26.97
CA LEU A 580 -38.26 2.89 26.59
C LEU A 580 -37.15 3.56 27.40
N SER A 581 -37.47 4.37 28.42
CA SER A 581 -36.50 5.24 29.10
C SER A 581 -35.31 4.53 29.77
N ASP A 582 -35.42 3.23 30.06
CA ASP A 582 -34.33 2.43 30.64
C ASP A 582 -33.53 1.65 29.57
N TYR A 583 -33.93 1.76 28.30
CA TYR A 583 -33.36 1.07 27.13
C TYR A 583 -32.71 2.03 26.13
N VAL A 584 -32.43 3.26 26.56
CA VAL A 584 -31.79 4.29 25.74
C VAL A 584 -30.54 4.79 26.44
N ASP A 585 -29.46 4.89 25.68
CA ASP A 585 -28.25 5.63 26.00
C ASP A 585 -28.22 6.90 25.13
N TYR A 586 -27.70 8.01 25.65
CA TYR A 586 -27.78 9.31 24.98
C TYR A 586 -26.40 9.87 24.68
N ILE A 587 -26.20 10.42 23.49
CA ILE A 587 -24.93 11.02 23.08
C ILE A 587 -25.15 12.37 22.37
N SER A 588 -24.19 13.30 22.47
CA SER A 588 -24.25 14.57 21.73
C SER A 588 -22.91 15.29 21.71
N PHE A 589 -22.64 16.07 20.66
CA PHE A 589 -21.56 17.06 20.62
C PHE A 589 -21.88 18.34 21.41
N SER A 590 -23.12 18.50 21.88
CA SER A 590 -23.57 19.68 22.64
C SER A 590 -23.53 19.41 24.15
N LEU A 591 -22.60 20.07 24.85
CA LEU A 591 -22.53 20.00 26.32
C LEU A 591 -23.83 20.45 27.00
N PRO A 592 -24.51 21.55 26.59
CA PRO A 592 -25.83 21.89 27.12
C PRO A 592 -26.87 20.77 27.00
N VAL A 593 -26.89 20.06 25.86
CA VAL A 593 -27.79 18.90 25.66
C VAL A 593 -27.44 17.77 26.63
N CYS A 594 -26.16 17.44 26.77
CA CYS A 594 -25.71 16.40 27.71
C CYS A 594 -26.12 16.72 29.15
N LYS A 595 -25.90 17.96 29.61
CA LYS A 595 -26.32 18.43 30.94
C LYS A 595 -27.84 18.36 31.12
N ARG A 596 -28.60 18.75 30.10
CA ARG A 596 -30.07 18.71 30.13
C ARG A 596 -30.57 17.28 30.32
N ILE A 597 -30.00 16.31 29.60
CA ILE A 597 -30.35 14.90 29.72
C ILE A 597 -29.94 14.34 31.08
N ALA A 598 -28.70 14.59 31.51
CA ALA A 598 -28.20 14.12 32.81
C ALA A 598 -29.07 14.62 33.98
N ALA A 599 -29.54 15.87 33.92
CA ALA A 599 -30.45 16.44 34.91
C ALA A 599 -31.87 15.84 34.82
N ALA A 600 -32.39 15.61 33.61
CA ALA A 600 -33.73 15.06 33.41
C ALA A 600 -33.83 13.55 33.69
N ARG A 601 -32.72 12.83 33.52
CA ARG A 601 -32.62 11.36 33.68
C ARG A 601 -31.36 10.99 34.49
N PRO A 602 -31.32 11.28 35.81
CA PRO A 602 -30.20 10.87 36.65
C PRO A 602 -29.97 9.35 36.58
N GLY A 603 -28.74 8.95 36.26
CA GLY A 603 -28.35 7.54 36.15
C GLY A 603 -28.44 6.93 34.75
N ALA A 604 -29.05 7.62 33.78
CA ALA A 604 -28.96 7.21 32.37
C ALA A 604 -27.50 7.32 31.87
N THR A 605 -27.14 6.54 30.87
CA THR A 605 -25.86 6.69 30.17
C THR A 605 -25.93 7.96 29.32
N VAL A 606 -25.03 8.90 29.58
CA VAL A 606 -24.88 10.14 28.81
C VAL A 606 -23.43 10.26 28.36
N GLY A 607 -23.21 10.13 27.05
CA GLY A 607 -21.92 10.26 26.37
C GLY A 607 -21.72 11.64 25.76
N TYR A 608 -20.59 12.29 26.06
CA TYR A 608 -20.23 13.53 25.39
C TYR A 608 -19.32 13.25 24.18
N LEU A 609 -19.74 13.67 22.99
CA LEU A 609 -19.00 13.50 21.73
C LEU A 609 -18.01 14.64 21.56
N THR A 610 -16.84 14.59 22.18
CA THR A 610 -15.87 15.70 22.13
C THR A 610 -14.41 15.24 22.20
N SER A 611 -13.52 16.20 22.43
CA SER A 611 -12.07 16.04 22.59
C SER A 611 -11.57 16.74 23.86
N THR A 612 -12.35 16.76 24.95
CA THR A 612 -11.91 17.37 26.23
C THR A 612 -11.04 16.42 27.04
N LYS A 613 -10.18 16.99 27.88
CA LYS A 613 -9.41 16.26 28.90
C LYS A 613 -9.99 16.43 30.31
N ASP A 614 -10.97 17.30 30.49
CA ASP A 614 -11.60 17.53 31.80
C ASP A 614 -12.71 16.51 32.06
N LEU A 615 -12.33 15.27 32.34
CA LEU A 615 -13.29 14.20 32.65
C LEU A 615 -13.97 14.42 34.00
N SER A 616 -13.25 15.04 34.95
CA SER A 616 -13.79 15.37 36.28
C SER A 616 -14.95 16.37 36.21
N GLY A 617 -14.84 17.38 35.35
CA GLY A 617 -15.90 18.34 35.08
C GLY A 617 -17.13 17.68 34.45
N LEU A 618 -16.93 16.80 33.47
CA LEU A 618 -18.03 16.01 32.89
C LEU A 618 -18.75 15.18 33.96
N ARG A 619 -17.97 14.51 34.81
CA ARG A 619 -18.53 13.69 35.89
C ARG A 619 -19.34 14.53 36.89
N ALA A 620 -18.86 15.72 37.24
CA ALA A 620 -19.57 16.65 38.11
C ALA A 620 -20.89 17.16 37.49
N ASP A 621 -20.95 17.25 36.17
CA ASP A 621 -22.15 17.60 35.39
C ASP A 621 -23.14 16.43 35.22
N GLY A 622 -22.86 15.27 35.81
CA GLY A 622 -23.70 14.07 35.73
C GLY A 622 -23.50 13.23 34.46
N ILE A 623 -22.56 13.62 33.59
CA ILE A 623 -22.18 12.88 32.39
C ILE A 623 -21.28 11.72 32.84
N ASN A 624 -21.57 10.50 32.38
CA ASN A 624 -20.93 9.28 32.89
C ASN A 624 -20.29 8.42 31.79
N CYS A 625 -20.33 8.86 30.54
CA CYS A 625 -19.63 8.22 29.44
C CYS A 625 -18.80 9.26 28.67
N ILE A 626 -17.57 8.91 28.32
CA ILE A 626 -16.84 9.61 27.26
C ILE A 626 -17.12 8.86 25.96
N ASP A 627 -17.51 9.58 24.91
CA ASP A 627 -17.80 8.96 23.62
C ASP A 627 -16.97 9.66 22.55
N PHE A 628 -15.71 9.33 22.46
CA PHE A 628 -14.73 10.16 21.74
C PHE A 628 -14.26 9.49 20.45
N ALA A 629 -13.90 10.33 19.47
CA ALA A 629 -13.36 9.83 18.22
C ALA A 629 -12.04 9.08 18.46
N TYR A 630 -11.83 7.94 17.78
CA TYR A 630 -10.62 7.12 17.93
C TYR A 630 -9.34 7.91 17.63
N THR A 631 -9.40 8.82 16.66
CA THR A 631 -8.31 9.73 16.28
C THR A 631 -7.88 10.67 17.41
N TYR A 632 -8.77 10.91 18.38
CA TYR A 632 -8.46 11.69 19.58
C TYR A 632 -8.06 10.78 20.75
N LEU A 633 -8.77 9.67 20.97
CA LEU A 633 -8.53 8.79 22.12
C LEU A 633 -7.21 8.04 22.03
N PHE A 634 -6.80 7.54 20.86
CA PHE A 634 -5.55 6.78 20.73
C PHE A 634 -4.31 7.61 21.13
N PRO A 635 -4.13 8.87 20.68
CA PRO A 635 -3.05 9.72 21.19
C PRO A 635 -3.13 10.07 22.68
N TYR A 636 -4.31 9.95 23.30
CA TYR A 636 -4.56 10.29 24.70
C TYR A 636 -5.08 9.07 25.48
N SER A 637 -4.45 7.91 25.28
CA SER A 637 -4.88 6.63 25.85
C SER A 637 -4.91 6.59 27.39
N PHE A 638 -4.26 7.53 28.08
CA PHE A 638 -4.39 7.71 29.53
C PHE A 638 -5.83 8.06 29.97
N LEU A 639 -6.66 8.63 29.08
CA LEU A 639 -8.05 8.97 29.37
C LEU A 639 -8.91 7.73 29.64
N PHE A 640 -8.53 6.56 29.16
CA PHE A 640 -9.22 5.30 29.49
C PHE A 640 -9.12 5.00 30.99
N ASP A 641 -7.92 5.08 31.56
CA ASP A 641 -7.70 4.88 32.99
C ASP A 641 -8.40 5.97 33.81
N GLU A 642 -8.27 7.23 33.39
CA GLU A 642 -8.87 8.36 34.10
C GLU A 642 -10.41 8.24 34.14
N ALA A 643 -11.04 7.88 33.02
CA ALA A 643 -12.48 7.64 32.96
C ALA A 643 -12.90 6.53 33.93
N HIS A 644 -12.20 5.39 33.94
CA HIS A 644 -12.52 4.28 34.84
C HIS A 644 -12.31 4.62 36.31
N VAL A 645 -11.28 5.39 36.66
CA VAL A 645 -11.05 5.90 38.03
C VAL A 645 -12.21 6.79 38.49
N LEU A 646 -12.78 7.59 37.59
CA LEU A 646 -13.94 8.44 37.86
C LEU A 646 -15.28 7.68 37.85
N GLY A 647 -15.27 6.37 37.58
CA GLY A 647 -16.46 5.53 37.46
C GLY A 647 -17.28 5.84 36.20
N MET A 648 -16.62 6.36 35.16
CA MET A 648 -17.20 6.60 33.84
C MET A 648 -16.93 5.40 32.92
N THR A 649 -17.72 5.29 31.86
CA THR A 649 -17.48 4.34 30.77
C THR A 649 -16.83 5.03 29.56
N VAL A 650 -16.15 4.23 28.73
CA VAL A 650 -15.49 4.70 27.51
C VAL A 650 -16.16 4.07 26.28
N ASN A 651 -16.80 4.89 25.46
CA ASN A 651 -17.18 4.57 24.08
C ASN A 651 -16.18 5.24 23.12
N ILE A 652 -15.84 4.54 22.05
CA ILE A 652 -14.89 5.01 21.03
C ILE A 652 -15.48 4.79 19.64
N TRP A 653 -15.38 5.80 18.78
CA TRP A 653 -16.04 5.81 17.47
C TRP A 653 -15.20 6.50 16.37
N THR A 654 -15.49 6.33 15.09
CA THR A 654 -16.08 5.09 14.53
C THR A 654 -14.92 4.20 14.14
N ILE A 655 -14.86 2.99 14.72
CA ILE A 655 -13.77 2.05 14.47
C ILE A 655 -14.25 0.95 13.54
N ASP A 656 -13.63 0.78 12.37
CA ASP A 656 -14.03 -0.24 11.39
C ASP A 656 -12.96 -1.29 11.10
N SER A 657 -11.69 -1.00 11.40
CA SER A 657 -10.60 -1.95 11.18
C SER A 657 -10.47 -2.92 12.37
N ALA A 658 -10.19 -4.19 12.09
CA ALA A 658 -9.96 -5.20 13.13
C ALA A 658 -8.79 -4.81 14.06
N SER A 659 -7.75 -4.20 13.49
CA SER A 659 -6.58 -3.72 14.25
C SER A 659 -6.96 -2.66 15.28
N ASP A 660 -7.73 -1.65 14.88
CA ASP A 660 -8.15 -0.58 15.78
C ASP A 660 -9.17 -1.09 16.81
N MET A 661 -10.01 -2.08 16.45
CA MET A 661 -10.88 -2.77 17.40
C MET A 661 -10.06 -3.48 18.48
N MET A 662 -9.04 -4.25 18.09
CA MET A 662 -8.12 -4.93 19.02
C MET A 662 -7.36 -3.94 19.90
N ARG A 663 -6.92 -2.80 19.34
CA ARG A 663 -6.30 -1.71 20.10
C ARG A 663 -7.26 -1.12 21.13
N ALA A 664 -8.50 -0.83 20.74
CA ALA A 664 -9.52 -0.30 21.65
C ALA A 664 -9.84 -1.30 22.78
N ILE A 665 -9.92 -2.60 22.49
CA ILE A 665 -10.08 -3.67 23.50
C ILE A 665 -8.87 -3.71 24.44
N GLY A 666 -7.65 -3.66 23.89
CA GLY A 666 -6.40 -3.65 24.68
C GLY A 666 -6.29 -2.42 25.58
N LEU A 667 -6.85 -1.30 25.14
CA LEU A 667 -7.04 -0.08 25.91
C LEU A 667 -8.31 -0.12 26.80
N GLY A 668 -9.04 -1.21 26.88
CA GLY A 668 -10.15 -1.37 27.83
C GLY A 668 -11.38 -0.51 27.51
N ALA A 669 -11.68 -0.28 26.23
CA ALA A 669 -12.95 0.30 25.82
C ALA A 669 -14.14 -0.48 26.42
N ASP A 670 -15.16 0.23 26.90
CA ASP A 670 -16.40 -0.37 27.39
C ASP A 670 -17.41 -0.59 26.26
N TYR A 671 -17.39 0.31 25.27
CA TYR A 671 -18.20 0.26 24.07
C TYR A 671 -17.31 0.57 22.85
N ILE A 672 -17.63 -0.05 21.72
CA ILE A 672 -17.06 0.32 20.43
C ILE A 672 -18.21 0.58 19.47
N THR A 673 -18.23 1.78 18.90
CA THR A 673 -19.18 2.17 17.86
C THR A 673 -18.54 1.97 16.49
N THR A 674 -19.18 1.15 15.66
CA THR A 674 -18.60 0.64 14.41
C THR A 674 -19.63 0.48 13.30
N ASN A 675 -19.21 0.69 12.05
CA ASN A 675 -19.97 0.32 10.86
C ASN A 675 -19.91 -1.20 10.58
N ARG A 676 -18.95 -1.91 11.21
CA ARG A 676 -18.68 -3.34 11.07
C ARG A 676 -18.91 -4.11 12.37
N PRO A 677 -20.13 -4.06 12.95
CA PRO A 677 -20.43 -4.80 14.18
C PRO A 677 -20.30 -6.32 13.99
N ASP A 678 -20.39 -6.81 12.74
CA ASP A 678 -20.09 -8.18 12.35
C ASP A 678 -18.63 -8.57 12.58
N ILE A 679 -17.68 -7.69 12.23
CA ILE A 679 -16.25 -7.94 12.48
C ILE A 679 -15.96 -7.90 13.97
N LEU A 680 -16.51 -6.93 14.70
CA LEU A 680 -16.28 -6.84 16.14
C LEU A 680 -16.85 -8.05 16.89
N ALA A 681 -18.00 -8.57 16.47
CA ALA A 681 -18.57 -9.79 17.04
C ALA A 681 -17.65 -11.00 16.83
N ASP A 682 -17.13 -11.19 15.61
CA ASP A 682 -16.17 -12.27 15.31
C ASP A 682 -14.89 -12.14 16.16
N ILE A 683 -14.36 -10.93 16.31
CA ILE A 683 -13.22 -10.66 17.19
C ILE A 683 -13.51 -11.07 18.64
N ILE A 684 -14.67 -10.68 19.16
CA ILE A 684 -15.06 -11.01 20.54
C ILE A 684 -15.20 -12.53 20.71
N ASP A 685 -15.92 -13.20 19.82
CA ASP A 685 -16.14 -14.65 19.88
C ASP A 685 -14.85 -15.47 19.77
N ARG A 686 -13.86 -14.96 19.03
CA ARG A 686 -12.55 -15.60 18.90
C ARG A 686 -11.63 -15.34 20.09
N PHE A 687 -11.74 -14.18 20.73
CA PHE A 687 -10.79 -13.75 21.75
C PHE A 687 -11.24 -14.00 23.20
N PHE A 688 -12.54 -13.94 23.48
CA PHE A 688 -13.14 -14.07 24.81
C PHE A 688 -14.05 -15.29 24.91
#